data_AF-A0A2D7NJU9-F1
#
_entry.id   AF-A0A2D7NJU9-F1
#
_cell.length_a   1.000
_cell.length_b   1.000
_cell.length_c   1.000
_cell.angle_alpha   90.00
_cell.angle_beta   90.00
_cell.angle_gamma   90.00
#
_symmetry.space_group_name_H-M   'P 1'
#
loop_
_entity.id
_entity.type
_entity.pdbx_description
1 polymer ?
#
loop_
_entity_poly.entity_id
_entity_poly.type
_entity_poly.pdbx_seq_one_letter_code
_entity_poly.pdbx_strand_id
1 'polypeptide(L)'
;MVFYLGFSGSLSQSALRALCLTYSSSRGYDMIGQLTALLRLVCVPVVSLSMLFPASAASAQGTMGQLPGPMSSEELHQHLGRFLEFDIDEALLMGALHAAYLVEFKELREGRIAAFLESAQDLDNGGAMPDIRKVRKFVDQQAAIQTAIRKLDDRLFSQVGELFSAEDMFQLERARNSRARIRARSGLTAQMGLMGTQDLWMIVDQLELTGEQRQAFSQALLPWEDRSTVLSKQAAKAGSSMMVKMVEKFDELGFTGEEFSDMDYSDPENAQKLRELMMTIQQVFMEVQAESGEAVAKIRRLNSRTSRDLDGLLDPWLARSFKDQYLAGTGIGAGAMFSDGFEEESIDFDQPGSLFLFQGDKSFKYQPLRFVDFFRSSALIDPEDRQAIEVLFQAYLQSDHALLDESIKLHEEIDPTMMGFEAMTAMGEEGSLEDLGAAETPMMKLVRGLQESGQRRVELRSQLMLDLAQLLELRSDLKREGELLKQLKSITPDEDVEDRMFFASGFSSAMPGLTDPTLFISTPQPWIVDPLDRAVIDRLVERLGEEDWLKPVIETMHQDYLVEWQDRITPLITSQQRALSELYSGAKGVDGVPSMSPPTVTPSTVSARLRAAIEAIRIADIELFDSISTMVPDDLRPTIELERNARLIEIALGGAGQQPGMSLSEPSILGTPVNLLEIVATLELTPEQRTEVFRGIDSEQDSLVAARRALQESWIEYAQADQQDQFDYLVSQANSDDPGSVDVIPSRLPAASQEMTGLTEATSASEKAFMARVLELLPTESHGEFRRSVGIARHPAIYGYDDDLDSTFELLDRMSSLRAEQLAELEVMRSEFEQLWSESGDRLVDCLGRMQQPQGMSDRQGWQDYMKAQMEQEQLAFDRREHARQGLLMIAGTLDAEQRRRIPALRKLASQASSAPYNQRRVDVPVDQP
;
A
#
# COMPACT_ATOMS: atom_id res chain seq x y z
N MET A 1 16.75 -15.91 18.11
CA MET A 1 17.18 -14.61 17.55
C MET A 1 18.28 -14.70 16.48
N VAL A 2 19.09 -15.78 16.38
CA VAL A 2 20.12 -15.94 15.31
C VAL A 2 19.66 -16.74 14.08
N PHE A 3 18.49 -17.40 14.12
CA PHE A 3 18.01 -18.28 13.03
C PHE A 3 17.06 -17.60 12.01
N TYR A 4 16.75 -16.31 12.14
CA TYR A 4 15.69 -15.65 11.37
C TYR A 4 16.16 -14.59 10.35
N LEU A 5 17.48 -14.37 10.19
CA LEU A 5 18.03 -13.32 9.29
C LEU A 5 18.91 -13.87 8.15
N GLY A 6 18.76 -15.14 7.78
CA GLY A 6 19.77 -15.85 6.98
C GLY A 6 19.44 -16.23 5.54
N PHE A 7 18.34 -15.78 4.93
CA PHE A 7 18.05 -16.15 3.54
C PHE A 7 17.42 -15.00 2.75
N SER A 8 18.29 -14.19 2.15
CA SER A 8 17.98 -13.32 1.02
C SER A 8 19.06 -13.49 -0.08
N GLY A 9 18.58 -13.65 -1.33
CA GLY A 9 19.29 -13.41 -2.60
C GLY A 9 20.58 -14.17 -2.90
N SER A 10 21.69 -13.77 -2.27
CA SER A 10 23.05 -14.24 -2.62
C SER A 10 23.59 -15.32 -1.66
N LEU A 11 23.06 -15.37 -0.43
CA LEU A 11 23.41 -16.40 0.55
C LEU A 11 22.95 -17.79 0.11
N SER A 12 21.86 -17.92 -0.66
CA SER A 12 21.40 -19.24 -1.11
C SER A 12 22.35 -19.84 -2.14
N GLN A 13 22.85 -19.07 -3.12
CA GLN A 13 23.77 -19.58 -4.14
C GLN A 13 25.20 -19.76 -3.62
N SER A 14 25.69 -18.86 -2.76
CA SER A 14 27.04 -18.97 -2.18
C SER A 14 27.09 -19.98 -1.04
N ALA A 15 26.05 -20.11 -0.21
CA ALA A 15 25.94 -21.21 0.75
C ALA A 15 25.67 -22.53 0.04
N LEU A 16 24.90 -22.59 -1.07
CA LEU A 16 24.79 -23.80 -1.90
C LEU A 16 26.12 -24.13 -2.58
N ARG A 17 26.92 -23.16 -3.05
CA ARG A 17 28.26 -23.41 -3.62
C ARG A 17 29.28 -23.81 -2.57
N ALA A 18 29.29 -23.19 -1.39
CA ALA A 18 30.12 -23.59 -0.27
C ALA A 18 29.70 -24.96 0.29
N LEU A 19 28.39 -25.24 0.37
CA LEU A 19 27.86 -26.57 0.65
C LEU A 19 28.27 -27.54 -0.44
N CYS A 20 28.16 -27.23 -1.74
CA CYS A 20 28.52 -28.07 -2.88
C CYS A 20 30.04 -28.37 -2.96
N LEU A 21 30.89 -27.38 -2.65
CA LEU A 21 32.34 -27.55 -2.63
C LEU A 21 32.79 -28.36 -1.41
N THR A 22 32.13 -28.18 -0.26
CA THR A 22 32.32 -29.06 0.92
C THR A 22 31.71 -30.47 0.67
N TYR A 23 30.60 -30.56 -0.09
CA TYR A 23 29.85 -31.75 -0.54
C TYR A 23 30.66 -32.67 -1.44
N SER A 24 31.48 -32.11 -2.32
CA SER A 24 32.31 -32.91 -3.23
C SER A 24 33.35 -33.76 -2.49
N SER A 25 33.58 -33.45 -1.20
CA SER A 25 34.56 -34.14 -0.35
C SER A 25 33.96 -35.21 0.60
N SER A 26 32.65 -35.23 0.85
CA SER A 26 32.01 -36.21 1.76
C SER A 26 31.28 -37.32 0.99
N ARG A 27 32.06 -38.29 0.50
CA ARG A 27 31.49 -39.59 0.06
C ARG A 27 30.94 -40.35 1.26
N GLY A 28 29.62 -40.33 1.40
CA GLY A 28 28.86 -41.32 2.15
C GLY A 28 28.12 -40.71 3.35
N TYR A 29 26.80 -40.90 3.33
CA TYR A 29 25.83 -40.58 4.38
C TYR A 29 25.51 -39.08 4.51
N ASP A 30 24.51 -38.59 3.76
CA ASP A 30 23.24 -38.07 4.35
C ASP A 30 22.21 -37.61 3.28
N MET A 31 21.90 -38.45 2.30
CA MET A 31 20.85 -38.19 1.28
C MET A 31 19.45 -37.99 1.91
N ILE A 32 19.31 -38.42 3.16
CA ILE A 32 18.07 -38.50 3.93
C ILE A 32 17.82 -37.20 4.67
N GLY A 33 18.85 -36.62 5.30
CA GLY A 33 18.81 -35.23 5.77
C GLY A 33 18.51 -34.25 4.63
N GLN A 34 19.03 -34.51 3.42
CA GLN A 34 18.79 -33.70 2.22
C GLN A 34 17.34 -33.74 1.75
N LEU A 35 16.72 -34.93 1.68
CA LEU A 35 15.32 -35.08 1.29
C LEU A 35 14.36 -34.47 2.31
N THR A 36 14.70 -34.58 3.61
CA THR A 36 13.91 -34.01 4.71
C THR A 36 14.00 -32.48 4.72
N ALA A 37 15.17 -31.91 4.42
CA ALA A 37 15.34 -30.48 4.24
C ALA A 37 14.54 -29.97 3.03
N LEU A 38 14.56 -30.70 1.91
CA LEU A 38 13.83 -30.34 0.69
C LEU A 38 12.30 -30.45 0.88
N LEU A 39 11.81 -31.45 1.63
CA LEU A 39 10.40 -31.56 2.03
C LEU A 39 9.95 -30.37 2.89
N ARG A 40 10.79 -29.98 3.85
CA ARG A 40 10.57 -28.78 4.68
C ARG A 40 10.63 -27.51 3.83
N LEU A 41 11.47 -27.48 2.80
CA LEU A 41 11.67 -26.33 1.89
C LEU A 41 10.60 -26.21 0.81
N VAL A 42 9.77 -27.23 0.58
CA VAL A 42 8.66 -27.19 -0.40
C VAL A 42 7.31 -27.13 0.30
N CYS A 43 7.04 -28.00 1.28
CA CYS A 43 5.72 -28.08 1.91
C CYS A 43 5.46 -26.96 2.93
N VAL A 44 6.49 -26.52 3.68
CA VAL A 44 6.33 -25.44 4.66
C VAL A 44 6.12 -24.10 3.97
N PRO A 45 6.92 -23.66 2.98
CA PRO A 45 6.63 -22.39 2.31
C PRO A 45 5.35 -22.43 1.47
N VAL A 46 4.90 -23.53 0.88
CA VAL A 46 3.58 -23.50 0.18
C VAL A 46 2.43 -23.20 1.16
N VAL A 47 2.51 -23.69 2.41
CA VAL A 47 1.51 -23.39 3.46
C VAL A 47 1.77 -22.03 4.11
N SER A 48 3.02 -21.69 4.45
CA SER A 48 3.41 -20.43 5.11
C SER A 48 3.39 -19.22 4.18
N LEU A 49 3.79 -19.35 2.92
CA LEU A 49 3.75 -18.29 1.91
C LEU A 49 2.30 -17.96 1.53
N SER A 50 1.40 -18.95 1.51
CA SER A 50 -0.04 -18.70 1.32
C SER A 50 -0.67 -17.83 2.43
N MET A 51 -0.05 -17.76 3.61
CA MET A 51 -0.46 -16.92 4.74
C MET A 51 0.15 -15.51 4.72
N LEU A 52 1.13 -15.23 3.87
CA LEU A 52 1.84 -13.95 3.82
C LEU A 52 1.39 -13.03 2.67
N PHE A 53 0.33 -13.38 1.93
CA PHE A 53 -0.20 -12.53 0.85
C PHE A 53 -1.31 -11.61 1.38
N PRO A 54 -1.06 -10.29 1.54
CA PRO A 54 -2.13 -9.34 1.77
C PRO A 54 -2.98 -9.23 0.50
N ALA A 55 -4.21 -9.73 0.54
CA ALA A 55 -5.19 -9.38 -0.49
C ALA A 55 -5.59 -7.92 -0.26
N SER A 56 -5.47 -7.07 -1.29
CA SER A 56 -5.72 -5.62 -1.25
C SER A 56 -7.18 -5.19 -1.00
N ALA A 57 -8.10 -6.14 -0.85
CA ALA A 57 -9.43 -5.88 -0.32
C ALA A 57 -9.41 -6.24 1.16
N ALA A 58 -9.33 -5.22 2.05
CA ALA A 58 -9.40 -5.40 3.51
C ALA A 58 -10.55 -6.36 3.86
N SER A 59 -10.17 -7.60 4.14
CA SER A 59 -11.08 -8.72 4.19
C SER A 59 -11.68 -8.76 5.59
N ALA A 60 -12.92 -8.30 5.78
CA ALA A 60 -13.56 -8.22 7.11
C ALA A 60 -13.69 -9.56 7.86
N GLN A 61 -13.22 -10.66 7.27
CA GLN A 61 -13.29 -12.00 7.85
C GLN A 61 -12.03 -12.39 8.61
N GLY A 62 -10.88 -11.75 8.38
CA GLY A 62 -9.63 -12.20 8.96
C GLY A 62 -9.25 -13.63 8.54
N THR A 63 -9.75 -14.10 7.40
CA THR A 63 -9.49 -15.47 6.92
C THR A 63 -8.21 -15.52 6.06
N MET A 64 -7.40 -14.45 6.05
CA MET A 64 -6.26 -14.28 5.13
C MET A 64 -6.67 -14.51 3.67
N GLY A 65 -7.88 -14.09 3.32
CA GLY A 65 -8.46 -14.32 2.00
C GLY A 65 -8.83 -15.78 1.69
N GLN A 66 -8.86 -16.71 2.65
CA GLN A 66 -9.28 -18.11 2.43
C GLN A 66 -10.79 -18.27 2.17
N LEU A 67 -11.59 -17.29 2.61
CA LEU A 67 -13.03 -17.23 2.39
C LEU A 67 -13.42 -15.84 1.84
N PRO A 68 -14.49 -15.74 1.02
CA PRO A 68 -14.97 -14.43 0.55
C PRO A 68 -15.55 -13.60 1.71
N GLY A 69 -15.05 -12.38 1.89
CA GLY A 69 -15.55 -11.40 2.88
C GLY A 69 -17.02 -10.99 2.69
N PRO A 70 -17.64 -10.27 3.65
CA PRO A 70 -18.94 -9.64 3.40
C PRO A 70 -18.81 -8.63 2.27
N MET A 71 -19.92 -8.38 1.57
CA MET A 71 -19.98 -7.21 0.70
C MET A 71 -19.95 -5.94 1.55
N SER A 72 -19.19 -4.92 1.16
CA SER A 72 -19.35 -3.58 1.76
C SER A 72 -20.52 -2.84 1.10
N SER A 73 -21.01 -1.77 1.74
CA SER A 73 -22.02 -0.90 1.12
C SER A 73 -21.52 -0.36 -0.21
N GLU A 74 -20.23 0.02 -0.30
CA GLU A 74 -19.62 0.48 -1.55
C GLU A 74 -19.61 -0.62 -2.62
N GLU A 75 -19.20 -1.85 -2.29
CA GLU A 75 -19.23 -2.98 -3.21
C GLU A 75 -20.65 -3.26 -3.71
N LEU A 76 -21.66 -3.20 -2.82
CA LEU A 76 -23.06 -3.38 -3.19
C LEU A 76 -23.51 -2.30 -4.18
N HIS A 77 -23.21 -1.04 -3.90
CA HIS A 77 -23.55 0.08 -4.79
C HIS A 77 -22.80 -0.02 -6.12
N GLN A 78 -21.54 -0.45 -6.12
CA GLN A 78 -20.77 -0.67 -7.34
C GLN A 78 -21.39 -1.81 -8.17
N HIS A 79 -21.74 -2.93 -7.54
CA HIS A 79 -22.36 -4.06 -8.24
C HIS A 79 -23.71 -3.69 -8.85
N LEU A 80 -24.55 -2.95 -8.12
CA LEU A 80 -25.86 -2.52 -8.61
C LEU A 80 -25.72 -1.40 -9.63
N GLY A 81 -24.95 -0.35 -9.35
CA GLY A 81 -24.78 0.84 -10.18
C GLY A 81 -24.13 0.57 -11.54
N ARG A 82 -23.46 -0.58 -11.71
CA ARG A 82 -23.02 -1.07 -13.04
C ARG A 82 -24.18 -1.37 -13.98
N PHE A 83 -25.33 -1.78 -13.46
CA PHE A 83 -26.42 -2.36 -14.25
C PHE A 83 -27.78 -1.70 -14.00
N LEU A 84 -27.99 -1.07 -12.85
CA LEU A 84 -29.25 -0.49 -12.38
C LEU A 84 -29.05 0.99 -12.06
N GLU A 85 -30.01 1.81 -12.50
CA GLU A 85 -30.15 3.19 -12.04
C GLU A 85 -30.98 3.17 -10.78
N PHE A 86 -30.52 3.87 -9.75
CA PHE A 86 -31.30 4.10 -8.54
C PHE A 86 -31.03 5.49 -7.99
N ASP A 87 -32.00 6.03 -7.25
CA ASP A 87 -31.85 7.32 -6.59
C ASP A 87 -31.31 7.18 -5.15
N ILE A 88 -31.18 8.32 -4.47
CA ILE A 88 -30.66 8.36 -3.10
C ILE A 88 -31.63 7.69 -2.12
N ASP A 89 -32.94 7.76 -2.36
CA ASP A 89 -33.94 7.22 -1.45
C ASP A 89 -33.94 5.68 -1.54
N GLU A 90 -33.81 5.13 -2.76
CA GLU A 90 -33.54 3.71 -2.99
C GLU A 90 -32.19 3.29 -2.37
N ALA A 91 -31.14 4.11 -2.50
CA ALA A 91 -29.84 3.84 -1.87
C ALA A 91 -29.94 3.78 -0.32
N LEU A 92 -30.78 4.61 0.30
CA LEU A 92 -31.05 4.58 1.73
C LEU A 92 -31.75 3.28 2.16
N LEU A 93 -32.77 2.85 1.40
CA LEU A 93 -33.46 1.59 1.66
C LEU A 93 -32.52 0.39 1.49
N MET A 94 -31.66 0.41 0.47
CA MET A 94 -30.63 -0.60 0.28
C MET A 94 -29.61 -0.60 1.42
N GLY A 95 -29.22 0.57 1.92
CA GLY A 95 -28.35 0.69 3.10
C GLY A 95 -28.94 0.01 4.34
N ALA A 96 -30.25 0.14 4.58
CA ALA A 96 -30.92 -0.53 5.69
C ALA A 96 -30.93 -2.07 5.52
N LEU A 97 -31.20 -2.57 4.31
CA LEU A 97 -31.12 -4.01 4.00
C LEU A 97 -29.69 -4.54 4.14
N HIS A 98 -28.70 -3.75 3.72
CA HIS A 98 -27.30 -4.08 3.83
C HIS A 98 -26.83 -4.16 5.28
N ALA A 99 -27.26 -3.22 6.14
CA ALA A 99 -26.97 -3.28 7.57
C ALA A 99 -27.48 -4.58 8.21
N ALA A 100 -28.68 -5.04 7.85
CA ALA A 100 -29.21 -6.34 8.30
C ALA A 100 -28.37 -7.52 7.78
N TYR A 101 -27.94 -7.47 6.51
CA TYR A 101 -27.00 -8.46 5.95
C TYR A 101 -25.68 -8.53 6.74
N LEU A 102 -25.10 -7.38 7.12
CA LEU A 102 -23.86 -7.33 7.89
C LEU A 102 -24.02 -7.92 9.31
N VAL A 103 -25.18 -7.74 9.94
CA VAL A 103 -25.48 -8.38 11.23
C VAL A 103 -25.51 -9.91 11.09
N GLU A 104 -26.23 -10.44 10.09
CA GLU A 104 -26.26 -11.89 9.83
C GLU A 104 -24.87 -12.44 9.45
N PHE A 105 -24.08 -11.65 8.73
CA PHE A 105 -22.72 -12.02 8.36
C PHE A 105 -21.77 -12.02 9.57
N LYS A 106 -21.92 -11.06 10.48
CA LYS A 106 -21.20 -11.02 11.76
C LYS A 106 -21.49 -12.27 12.59
N GLU A 107 -22.74 -12.72 12.66
CA GLU A 107 -23.10 -13.98 13.31
C GLU A 107 -22.43 -15.19 12.63
N LEU A 108 -22.40 -15.22 11.29
CA LEU A 108 -21.71 -16.28 10.55
C LEU A 108 -20.20 -16.28 10.86
N ARG A 109 -19.60 -15.08 10.96
CA ARG A 109 -18.19 -14.89 11.28
C ARG A 109 -17.86 -15.37 12.69
N GLU A 110 -18.54 -14.82 13.69
CA GLU A 110 -18.30 -15.10 15.11
C GLU A 110 -18.71 -16.52 15.52
N GLY A 111 -19.58 -17.17 14.73
CA GLY A 111 -19.94 -18.56 14.90
C GLY A 111 -19.11 -19.52 14.04
N ARG A 112 -19.57 -19.78 12.81
CA ARG A 112 -19.06 -20.90 12.00
C ARG A 112 -17.67 -20.64 11.43
N ILE A 113 -17.34 -19.40 11.05
CA ILE A 113 -16.01 -19.07 10.50
C ILE A 113 -14.97 -19.12 11.61
N ALA A 114 -15.25 -18.54 12.79
CA ALA A 114 -14.37 -18.63 13.94
C ALA A 114 -14.06 -20.10 14.31
N ALA A 115 -15.10 -20.95 14.40
CA ALA A 115 -14.92 -22.38 14.66
C ALA A 115 -14.15 -23.12 13.54
N PHE A 116 -14.31 -22.69 12.28
CA PHE A 116 -13.54 -23.22 11.16
C PHE A 116 -12.06 -22.84 11.26
N LEU A 117 -11.75 -21.58 11.58
CA LEU A 117 -10.37 -21.11 11.75
C LEU A 117 -9.70 -21.79 12.94
N GLU A 118 -10.40 -21.99 14.05
CA GLU A 118 -9.92 -22.80 15.16
C GLU A 118 -9.59 -24.24 14.71
N SER A 119 -10.46 -24.86 13.90
CA SER A 119 -10.19 -26.20 13.35
C SER A 119 -9.09 -26.24 12.28
N ALA A 120 -8.84 -25.13 11.60
CA ALA A 120 -7.73 -24.99 10.64
C ALA A 120 -6.39 -25.10 11.37
N GLN A 121 -6.30 -24.57 12.58
CA GLN A 121 -5.10 -24.66 13.42
C GLN A 121 -4.78 -26.10 13.84
N ASP A 122 -5.78 -26.99 13.93
CA ASP A 122 -5.55 -28.41 14.19
C ASP A 122 -4.85 -29.14 13.04
N LEU A 123 -4.78 -28.52 11.85
CA LEU A 123 -4.00 -29.01 10.72
C LEU A 123 -2.52 -28.61 10.84
N ASP A 124 -2.21 -27.55 11.59
CA ASP A 124 -0.85 -27.02 11.77
C ASP A 124 -0.15 -27.64 13.00
N ASN A 125 0.08 -28.95 12.97
CA ASN A 125 0.74 -29.68 14.07
C ASN A 125 2.28 -29.69 13.94
N GLY A 126 2.90 -28.57 13.57
CA GLY A 126 4.36 -28.43 13.61
C GLY A 126 5.11 -29.32 12.62
N GLY A 127 4.57 -29.46 11.41
CA GLY A 127 5.22 -30.19 10.31
C GLY A 127 4.84 -31.67 10.17
N ALA A 128 3.96 -32.19 11.04
CA ALA A 128 3.33 -33.50 10.82
C ALA A 128 2.23 -33.40 9.75
N MET A 129 2.13 -34.43 8.91
CA MET A 129 1.09 -34.53 7.89
C MET A 129 -0.29 -34.60 8.55
N PRO A 130 -1.27 -33.77 8.15
CA PRO A 130 -2.59 -33.78 8.79
C PRO A 130 -3.35 -35.09 8.53
N ASP A 131 -4.09 -35.57 9.53
CA ASP A 131 -5.01 -36.71 9.37
C ASP A 131 -6.03 -36.41 8.26
N ILE A 132 -6.17 -37.32 7.29
CA ILE A 132 -7.17 -37.29 6.21
C ILE A 132 -8.56 -36.89 6.71
N ARG A 133 -9.00 -37.45 7.84
CA ARG A 133 -10.33 -37.17 8.40
C ARG A 133 -10.45 -35.71 8.80
N LYS A 134 -9.38 -35.11 9.32
CA LYS A 134 -9.33 -33.68 9.65
C LYS A 134 -9.35 -32.84 8.38
N VAL A 135 -8.58 -33.19 7.35
CA VAL A 135 -8.58 -32.41 6.09
C VAL A 135 -9.94 -32.50 5.38
N ARG A 136 -10.56 -33.69 5.32
CA ARG A 136 -11.90 -33.85 4.74
C ARG A 136 -12.93 -33.00 5.50
N LYS A 137 -12.91 -33.07 6.84
CA LYS A 137 -13.77 -32.24 7.69
C LYS A 137 -13.53 -30.74 7.42
N PHE A 138 -12.27 -30.33 7.30
CA PHE A 138 -11.89 -28.95 6.99
C PHE A 138 -12.46 -28.49 5.65
N VAL A 139 -12.29 -29.28 4.57
CA VAL A 139 -12.84 -28.95 3.25
C VAL A 139 -14.37 -28.92 3.27
N ASP A 140 -15.02 -29.87 3.95
CA ASP A 140 -16.48 -29.90 4.10
C ASP A 140 -16.98 -28.66 4.85
N GLN A 141 -16.29 -28.24 5.92
CA GLN A 141 -16.59 -27.02 6.66
C GLN A 141 -16.41 -25.79 5.77
N GLN A 142 -15.32 -25.70 5.01
CA GLN A 142 -15.07 -24.60 4.07
C GLN A 142 -16.19 -24.49 3.02
N ALA A 143 -16.55 -25.61 2.37
CA ALA A 143 -17.64 -25.66 1.39
C ALA A 143 -19.01 -25.29 2.00
N ALA A 144 -19.26 -25.72 3.24
CA ALA A 144 -20.47 -25.38 3.96
C ALA A 144 -20.53 -23.90 4.36
N ILE A 145 -19.38 -23.25 4.62
CA ILE A 145 -19.29 -21.81 4.89
C ILE A 145 -19.49 -21.02 3.59
N GLN A 146 -18.82 -21.38 2.50
CA GLN A 146 -19.02 -20.76 1.19
C GLN A 146 -20.50 -20.84 0.75
N THR A 147 -21.16 -21.96 1.03
CA THR A 147 -22.60 -22.13 0.79
C THR A 147 -23.44 -21.19 1.66
N ALA A 148 -23.04 -20.95 2.91
CA ALA A 148 -23.74 -20.01 3.80
C ALA A 148 -23.57 -18.57 3.33
N ILE A 149 -22.35 -18.15 2.98
CA ILE A 149 -22.05 -16.83 2.41
C ILE A 149 -22.91 -16.60 1.16
N ARG A 150 -22.94 -17.56 0.23
CA ARG A 150 -23.79 -17.47 -0.98
C ARG A 150 -25.27 -17.26 -0.63
N LYS A 151 -25.79 -17.97 0.39
CA LYS A 151 -27.19 -17.82 0.81
C LYS A 151 -27.49 -16.44 1.39
N LEU A 152 -26.55 -15.84 2.13
CA LEU A 152 -26.69 -14.48 2.64
C LEU A 152 -26.72 -13.48 1.48
N ASP A 153 -25.77 -13.58 0.54
CA ASP A 153 -25.75 -12.73 -0.65
C ASP A 153 -27.03 -12.89 -1.48
N ASP A 154 -27.48 -14.12 -1.72
CA ASP A 154 -28.71 -14.41 -2.46
C ASP A 154 -29.96 -13.82 -1.79
N ARG A 155 -30.01 -13.83 -0.46
CA ARG A 155 -31.09 -13.21 0.32
C ARG A 155 -31.05 -11.69 0.17
N LEU A 156 -29.89 -11.07 0.33
CA LEU A 156 -29.70 -9.64 0.15
C LEU A 156 -30.18 -9.20 -1.24
N PHE A 157 -29.71 -9.84 -2.32
CA PHE A 157 -30.15 -9.50 -3.69
C PHE A 157 -31.65 -9.74 -3.89
N SER A 158 -32.25 -10.74 -3.24
CA SER A 158 -33.70 -10.97 -3.32
C SER A 158 -34.49 -9.85 -2.66
N GLN A 159 -34.07 -9.40 -1.47
CA GLN A 159 -34.69 -8.28 -0.74
C GLN A 159 -34.51 -6.95 -1.49
N VAL A 160 -33.31 -6.70 -2.01
CA VAL A 160 -33.04 -5.53 -2.87
C VAL A 160 -33.93 -5.56 -4.11
N GLY A 161 -34.16 -6.73 -4.71
CA GLY A 161 -35.06 -6.89 -5.86
C GLY A 161 -36.51 -6.52 -5.61
N GLU A 162 -36.97 -6.49 -4.34
CA GLU A 162 -38.31 -6.01 -3.98
C GLU A 162 -38.46 -4.48 -4.15
N LEU A 163 -37.34 -3.74 -4.22
CA LEU A 163 -37.30 -2.30 -4.46
C LEU A 163 -37.41 -1.94 -5.96
N PHE A 164 -37.11 -2.89 -6.84
CA PHE A 164 -36.99 -2.65 -8.29
C PHE A 164 -38.17 -3.21 -9.07
N SER A 165 -38.33 -2.74 -10.31
CA SER A 165 -39.41 -3.20 -11.19
C SER A 165 -39.11 -4.58 -11.80
N ALA A 166 -40.12 -5.22 -12.39
CA ALA A 166 -39.93 -6.48 -13.09
C ALA A 166 -38.96 -6.38 -14.29
N GLU A 167 -38.81 -5.19 -14.90
CA GLU A 167 -37.90 -4.94 -16.01
C GLU A 167 -36.43 -4.93 -15.56
N ASP A 168 -36.19 -4.53 -14.31
CA ASP A 168 -34.86 -4.40 -13.70
C ASP A 168 -34.29 -5.74 -13.24
N MET A 169 -35.13 -6.76 -13.10
CA MET A 169 -34.73 -8.08 -12.59
C MET A 169 -33.62 -8.75 -13.41
N PHE A 170 -33.54 -8.49 -14.72
CA PHE A 170 -32.44 -8.98 -15.55
C PHE A 170 -31.10 -8.34 -15.17
N GLN A 171 -31.09 -7.02 -14.94
CA GLN A 171 -29.90 -6.27 -14.54
C GLN A 171 -29.48 -6.62 -13.10
N LEU A 172 -30.45 -6.86 -12.21
CA LEU A 172 -30.19 -7.34 -10.86
C LEU A 172 -29.51 -8.72 -10.86
N GLU A 173 -29.92 -9.63 -11.75
CA GLU A 173 -29.26 -10.93 -11.91
C GLU A 173 -27.83 -10.78 -12.45
N ARG A 174 -27.54 -9.77 -13.29
CA ARG A 174 -26.17 -9.44 -13.69
C ARG A 174 -25.33 -8.94 -12.53
N ALA A 175 -25.88 -8.08 -11.67
CA ALA A 175 -25.22 -7.63 -10.43
C ALA A 175 -24.89 -8.83 -9.52
N ARG A 176 -25.85 -9.75 -9.33
CA ARG A 176 -25.65 -10.99 -8.57
C ARG A 176 -24.57 -11.89 -9.17
N ASN A 177 -24.54 -12.03 -10.50
CA ASN A 177 -23.50 -12.80 -11.19
C ASN A 177 -22.11 -12.14 -11.08
N SER A 178 -22.05 -10.81 -11.08
CA SER A 178 -20.83 -10.07 -10.80
C SER A 178 -20.27 -10.39 -9.41
N ARG A 179 -21.10 -10.35 -8.36
CA ARG A 179 -20.69 -10.79 -7.02
C ARG A 179 -20.27 -12.26 -7.00
N ALA A 180 -20.97 -13.12 -7.74
CA ALA A 180 -20.62 -14.54 -7.82
C ALA A 180 -19.22 -14.77 -8.43
N ARG A 181 -18.80 -13.95 -9.41
CA ARG A 181 -17.43 -13.98 -9.95
C ARG A 181 -16.40 -13.53 -8.92
N ILE A 182 -16.67 -12.45 -8.19
CA ILE A 182 -15.78 -11.99 -7.10
C ILE A 182 -15.60 -13.11 -6.06
N ARG A 183 -16.69 -13.71 -5.56
CA ARG A 183 -16.59 -14.83 -4.61
C ARG A 183 -15.79 -16.01 -5.15
N ALA A 184 -15.94 -16.33 -6.44
CA ALA A 184 -15.18 -17.40 -7.08
C ALA A 184 -13.69 -17.06 -7.21
N ARG A 185 -13.35 -15.77 -7.31
CA ARG A 185 -11.98 -15.21 -7.32
C ARG A 185 -11.44 -14.88 -5.92
N SER A 186 -12.21 -15.11 -4.87
CA SER A 186 -11.75 -15.04 -3.48
C SER A 186 -11.51 -16.44 -2.93
N GLY A 187 -10.69 -16.57 -1.89
CA GLY A 187 -10.40 -17.87 -1.29
C GLY A 187 -9.03 -18.43 -1.64
N LEU A 188 -8.57 -19.40 -0.84
CA LEU A 188 -7.40 -20.24 -1.12
C LEU A 188 -7.48 -20.86 -2.52
N THR A 189 -8.70 -21.20 -2.91
CA THR A 189 -9.01 -21.79 -4.20
C THR A 189 -8.79 -20.85 -5.38
N ALA A 190 -9.04 -19.56 -5.20
CA ALA A 190 -8.77 -18.56 -6.22
C ALA A 190 -7.29 -18.20 -6.28
N GLN A 191 -6.61 -18.17 -5.14
CA GLN A 191 -5.15 -18.01 -5.08
C GLN A 191 -4.41 -19.14 -5.80
N MET A 192 -4.93 -20.37 -5.86
CA MET A 192 -4.26 -21.44 -6.60
C MET A 192 -4.78 -21.60 -8.04
N GLY A 193 -6.07 -21.35 -8.28
CA GLY A 193 -6.68 -21.55 -9.58
C GLY A 193 -6.66 -20.31 -10.46
N LEU A 194 -7.09 -19.16 -9.95
CA LEU A 194 -7.46 -18.00 -10.76
C LEU A 194 -6.39 -16.91 -10.81
N MET A 195 -5.17 -17.17 -10.33
CA MET A 195 -4.04 -16.25 -10.47
C MET A 195 -3.86 -15.83 -11.93
N GLY A 196 -3.73 -14.52 -12.13
CA GLY A 196 -3.56 -13.93 -13.47
C GLY A 196 -4.84 -13.87 -14.31
N THR A 197 -6.02 -14.12 -13.74
CA THR A 197 -7.31 -13.80 -14.40
C THR A 197 -7.89 -12.50 -13.85
N GLN A 198 -8.38 -11.65 -14.76
CA GLN A 198 -9.01 -10.37 -14.44
C GLN A 198 -10.52 -10.40 -14.74
N ASP A 199 -11.32 -9.73 -13.91
CA ASP A 199 -12.72 -9.43 -14.25
C ASP A 199 -12.71 -8.13 -15.05
N LEU A 200 -13.19 -8.16 -16.29
CA LEU A 200 -13.12 -7.00 -17.18
C LEU A 200 -13.92 -5.80 -16.63
N TRP A 201 -14.94 -6.01 -15.79
CA TRP A 201 -15.64 -4.90 -15.14
C TRP A 201 -14.78 -4.14 -14.14
N MET A 202 -13.80 -4.78 -13.51
CA MET A 202 -12.87 -4.07 -12.62
C MET A 202 -12.02 -3.05 -13.39
N ILE A 203 -11.71 -3.35 -14.65
CA ILE A 203 -10.97 -2.45 -15.54
C ILE A 203 -11.91 -1.36 -16.05
N VAL A 204 -13.12 -1.73 -16.50
CA VAL A 204 -14.13 -0.77 -16.98
C VAL A 204 -14.49 0.28 -15.92
N ASP A 205 -14.54 -0.11 -14.64
CA ASP A 205 -14.85 0.83 -13.55
C ASP A 205 -13.73 1.84 -13.28
N GLN A 206 -12.50 1.58 -13.75
CA GLN A 206 -11.37 2.51 -13.65
C GLN A 206 -11.29 3.46 -14.85
N LEU A 207 -12.14 3.27 -15.87
CA LEU A 207 -12.18 4.12 -17.05
C LEU A 207 -13.23 5.23 -16.90
N GLU A 208 -12.85 6.44 -17.30
CA GLU A 208 -13.76 7.58 -17.42
C GLU A 208 -14.62 7.44 -18.69
N LEU A 209 -15.67 6.60 -18.62
CA LEU A 209 -16.60 6.38 -19.74
C LEU A 209 -17.79 7.34 -19.67
N THR A 210 -18.20 7.85 -20.83
CA THR A 210 -19.53 8.49 -20.96
C THR A 210 -20.65 7.46 -20.76
N GLY A 211 -21.86 7.91 -20.41
CA GLY A 211 -23.01 7.01 -20.22
C GLY A 211 -23.32 6.16 -21.46
N GLU A 212 -23.18 6.72 -22.67
CA GLU A 212 -23.38 6.00 -23.94
C GLU A 212 -22.30 4.94 -24.16
N GLN A 213 -21.02 5.26 -23.94
CA GLN A 213 -19.92 4.30 -24.04
C GLN A 213 -20.09 3.17 -23.02
N ARG A 214 -20.46 3.50 -21.77
CA ARG A 214 -20.73 2.51 -20.72
C ARG A 214 -21.89 1.59 -21.11
N GLN A 215 -22.93 2.11 -21.77
CA GLN A 215 -24.02 1.30 -22.33
C GLN A 215 -23.54 0.32 -23.39
N ALA A 216 -22.78 0.82 -24.37
CA ALA A 216 -22.23 0.00 -25.44
C ALA A 216 -21.34 -1.11 -24.89
N PHE A 217 -20.50 -0.79 -23.89
CA PHE A 217 -19.70 -1.75 -23.14
C PHE A 217 -20.53 -2.80 -22.44
N SER A 218 -21.54 -2.36 -21.68
CA SER A 218 -22.42 -3.25 -20.94
C SER A 218 -23.09 -4.27 -21.87
N GLN A 219 -23.51 -3.86 -23.08
CA GLN A 219 -24.09 -4.76 -24.08
C GLN A 219 -23.06 -5.71 -24.69
N ALA A 220 -21.87 -5.20 -25.03
CA ALA A 220 -20.79 -6.01 -25.61
C ALA A 220 -20.23 -7.06 -24.63
N LEU A 221 -20.28 -6.78 -23.32
CA LEU A 221 -19.81 -7.67 -22.27
C LEU A 221 -20.81 -8.78 -21.89
N LEU A 222 -22.08 -8.73 -22.30
CA LEU A 222 -23.09 -9.74 -21.94
C LEU A 222 -22.63 -11.19 -22.22
N PRO A 223 -22.13 -11.54 -23.44
CA PRO A 223 -21.70 -12.91 -23.72
C PRO A 223 -20.47 -13.32 -22.90
N TRP A 224 -19.62 -12.34 -22.56
CA TRP A 224 -18.45 -12.54 -21.72
C TRP A 224 -18.86 -12.80 -20.27
N GLU A 225 -19.81 -12.04 -19.71
CA GLU A 225 -20.30 -12.18 -18.33
C GLU A 225 -20.86 -13.57 -18.06
N ASP A 226 -21.72 -14.07 -18.95
CA ASP A 226 -22.34 -15.39 -18.81
C ASP A 226 -21.28 -16.49 -18.77
N ARG A 227 -20.35 -16.47 -19.73
CA ARG A 227 -19.29 -17.49 -19.85
C ARG A 227 -18.28 -17.39 -18.72
N SER A 228 -17.81 -16.18 -18.42
CA SER A 228 -16.85 -15.90 -17.35
C SER A 228 -17.40 -16.37 -16.02
N THR A 229 -18.67 -16.09 -15.71
CA THR A 229 -19.32 -16.53 -14.47
C THR A 229 -19.35 -18.05 -14.33
N VAL A 230 -19.66 -18.78 -15.39
CA VAL A 230 -19.65 -20.25 -15.38
C VAL A 230 -18.22 -20.78 -15.22
N LEU A 231 -17.26 -20.24 -15.97
CA LEU A 231 -15.87 -20.67 -15.93
C LEU A 231 -15.22 -20.37 -14.58
N SER A 232 -15.47 -19.21 -13.96
CA SER A 232 -14.96 -18.89 -12.62
C SER A 232 -15.50 -19.87 -11.57
N LYS A 233 -16.80 -20.23 -11.64
CA LYS A 233 -17.38 -21.25 -10.77
C LYS A 233 -16.74 -22.63 -10.99
N GLN A 234 -16.41 -22.98 -12.22
CA GLN A 234 -15.72 -24.24 -12.55
C GLN A 234 -14.28 -24.26 -12.01
N ALA A 235 -13.52 -23.20 -12.24
CA ALA A 235 -12.16 -23.05 -11.71
C ALA A 235 -12.15 -23.10 -10.17
N ALA A 236 -13.07 -22.37 -9.52
CA ALA A 236 -13.25 -22.42 -8.08
C ALA A 236 -13.60 -23.84 -7.61
N LYS A 237 -14.53 -24.53 -8.28
CA LYS A 237 -14.85 -25.92 -7.90
C LYS A 237 -13.62 -26.84 -8.05
N ALA A 238 -12.88 -26.73 -9.15
CA ALA A 238 -11.70 -27.54 -9.42
C ALA A 238 -10.63 -27.34 -8.35
N GLY A 239 -10.27 -26.09 -8.03
CA GLY A 239 -9.27 -25.81 -7.00
C GLY A 239 -9.71 -26.26 -5.60
N SER A 240 -11.00 -26.20 -5.25
CA SER A 240 -11.49 -26.69 -3.95
C SER A 240 -11.42 -28.22 -3.85
N SER A 241 -11.59 -28.92 -4.98
CA SER A 241 -11.47 -30.38 -5.04
C SER A 241 -10.04 -30.88 -4.90
N MET A 242 -9.04 -30.00 -5.09
CA MET A 242 -7.63 -30.32 -5.02
C MET A 242 -7.23 -30.96 -3.70
N MET A 243 -7.55 -30.30 -2.59
CA MET A 243 -7.23 -30.78 -1.25
C MET A 243 -7.90 -32.13 -0.97
N VAL A 244 -9.14 -32.33 -1.44
CA VAL A 244 -9.85 -33.61 -1.30
C VAL A 244 -9.16 -34.71 -2.08
N LYS A 245 -8.84 -34.46 -3.35
CA LYS A 245 -8.18 -35.44 -4.24
C LYS A 245 -6.79 -35.81 -3.72
N MET A 246 -6.00 -34.84 -3.27
CA MET A 246 -4.68 -35.08 -2.66
C MET A 246 -4.81 -36.02 -1.46
N VAL A 247 -5.77 -35.74 -0.61
CA VAL A 247 -6.01 -36.50 0.61
C VAL A 247 -6.54 -37.91 0.32
N GLU A 248 -7.48 -38.06 -0.61
CA GLU A 248 -7.94 -39.38 -1.06
C GLU A 248 -6.79 -40.23 -1.61
N LYS A 249 -5.86 -39.60 -2.34
CA LYS A 249 -4.68 -40.28 -2.89
C LYS A 249 -3.68 -40.70 -1.82
N PHE A 250 -3.55 -39.91 -0.75
CA PHE A 250 -2.75 -40.32 0.43
C PHE A 250 -3.32 -41.55 1.12
N ASP A 251 -4.63 -41.61 1.29
CA ASP A 251 -5.33 -42.75 1.89
C ASP A 251 -5.25 -44.01 1.00
N GLU A 252 -5.40 -43.85 -0.32
CA GLU A 252 -5.22 -44.95 -1.28
C GLU A 252 -3.82 -45.58 -1.22
N LEU A 253 -2.80 -44.75 -0.97
CA LEU A 253 -1.41 -45.20 -0.81
C LEU A 253 -1.10 -45.73 0.60
N GLY A 254 -2.06 -45.69 1.52
CA GLY A 254 -1.92 -46.18 2.89
C GLY A 254 -1.20 -45.21 3.83
N PHE A 255 -0.92 -43.96 3.42
CA PHE A 255 -0.28 -42.99 4.29
C PHE A 255 -1.28 -42.47 5.33
N THR A 256 -1.24 -43.06 6.53
CA THR A 256 -1.94 -42.52 7.70
C THR A 256 -0.99 -41.61 8.49
N GLY A 257 -1.52 -40.54 9.09
CA GLY A 257 -0.69 -39.49 9.72
C GLY A 257 0.28 -39.99 10.80
N GLU A 258 -0.02 -41.12 11.46
CA GLU A 258 0.84 -41.75 12.47
C GLU A 258 2.05 -42.46 11.85
N GLU A 259 1.90 -43.09 10.68
CA GLU A 259 3.01 -43.77 10.00
C GLU A 259 4.02 -42.78 9.44
N PHE A 260 3.59 -41.57 9.08
CA PHE A 260 4.48 -40.55 8.50
C PHE A 260 5.35 -39.85 9.55
N SER A 261 4.82 -39.62 10.75
CA SER A 261 5.60 -39.04 11.86
C SER A 261 6.64 -39.99 12.42
N ASP A 262 6.36 -41.30 12.37
CA ASP A 262 7.22 -42.36 12.90
C ASP A 262 8.15 -42.95 11.83
N MET A 263 8.08 -42.43 10.60
CA MET A 263 8.85 -42.93 9.47
C MET A 263 10.33 -42.60 9.66
N ASP A 264 11.16 -43.63 9.89
CA ASP A 264 12.61 -43.46 9.88
C ASP A 264 13.06 -43.20 8.44
N TYR A 265 13.31 -41.94 8.11
CA TYR A 265 13.78 -41.54 6.79
C TYR A 265 15.14 -42.16 6.45
N SER A 266 15.89 -42.66 7.44
CA SER A 266 17.17 -43.33 7.22
C SER A 266 17.03 -44.73 6.61
N ASP A 267 15.83 -45.32 6.68
CA ASP A 267 15.50 -46.59 6.05
C ASP A 267 15.29 -46.39 4.53
N PRO A 268 16.06 -47.07 3.66
CA PRO A 268 15.89 -47.01 2.21
C PRO A 268 14.46 -47.34 1.74
N GLU A 269 13.73 -48.21 2.44
CA GLU A 269 12.35 -48.55 2.09
C GLU A 269 11.39 -47.38 2.33
N ASN A 270 11.56 -46.69 3.47
CA ASN A 270 10.81 -45.48 3.81
C ASN A 270 11.16 -44.31 2.90
N ALA A 271 12.44 -44.13 2.57
CA ALA A 271 12.88 -43.12 1.60
C ALA A 271 12.35 -43.39 0.19
N GLN A 272 12.11 -44.66 -0.18
CA GLN A 272 11.44 -45.01 -1.43
C GLN A 272 9.94 -44.70 -1.36
N LYS A 273 9.25 -45.10 -0.28
CA LYS A 273 7.83 -44.75 -0.06
C LYS A 273 7.60 -43.24 -0.10
N LEU A 274 8.50 -42.46 0.50
CA LEU A 274 8.45 -41.00 0.47
C LEU A 274 8.64 -40.45 -0.95
N ARG A 275 9.54 -41.02 -1.76
CA ARG A 275 9.68 -40.63 -3.17
C ARG A 275 8.44 -40.96 -4.00
N GLU A 276 7.85 -42.14 -3.81
CA GLU A 276 6.59 -42.54 -4.46
C GLU A 276 5.43 -41.63 -4.03
N LEU A 277 5.40 -41.25 -2.75
CA LEU A 277 4.47 -40.25 -2.22
C LEU A 277 4.63 -38.90 -2.91
N MET A 278 5.85 -38.36 -2.95
CA MET A 278 6.13 -37.06 -3.58
C MET A 278 5.76 -37.09 -5.07
N MET A 279 6.07 -38.17 -5.79
CA MET A 279 5.64 -38.34 -7.18
C MET A 279 4.11 -38.38 -7.31
N THR A 280 3.42 -39.02 -6.37
CA THR A 280 1.95 -39.04 -6.38
C THR A 280 1.35 -37.68 -6.04
N ILE A 281 1.91 -36.95 -5.06
CA ILE A 281 1.52 -35.56 -4.75
C ILE A 281 1.67 -34.70 -5.99
N GLN A 282 2.83 -34.77 -6.63
CA GLN A 282 3.12 -34.02 -7.85
C GLN A 282 2.16 -34.41 -8.97
N GLN A 283 1.86 -35.69 -9.15
CA GLN A 283 0.89 -36.16 -10.13
C GLN A 283 -0.52 -35.60 -9.85
N VAL A 284 -1.00 -35.68 -8.61
CA VAL A 284 -2.34 -35.17 -8.24
C VAL A 284 -2.38 -33.66 -8.35
N PHE A 285 -1.32 -32.97 -7.95
CA PHE A 285 -1.15 -31.55 -8.15
C PHE A 285 -1.26 -31.20 -9.64
N MET A 286 -0.55 -31.91 -10.52
CA MET A 286 -0.61 -31.71 -11.97
C MET A 286 -1.99 -32.03 -12.55
N GLU A 287 -2.66 -33.11 -12.11
CA GLU A 287 -4.01 -33.46 -12.56
C GLU A 287 -5.02 -32.37 -12.20
N VAL A 288 -4.95 -31.85 -10.97
CA VAL A 288 -5.86 -30.79 -10.52
C VAL A 288 -5.50 -29.44 -11.12
N GLN A 289 -4.21 -29.13 -11.26
CA GLN A 289 -3.74 -27.95 -11.96
C GLN A 289 -4.13 -28.01 -13.44
N ALA A 290 -4.19 -29.18 -14.07
CA ALA A 290 -4.69 -29.33 -15.43
C ALA A 290 -6.20 -29.04 -15.52
N GLU A 291 -7.00 -29.59 -14.60
CA GLU A 291 -8.46 -29.31 -14.56
C GLU A 291 -8.77 -27.83 -14.29
N SER A 292 -8.13 -27.24 -13.28
CA SER A 292 -8.29 -25.82 -12.94
C SER A 292 -7.69 -24.94 -14.05
N GLY A 293 -6.50 -25.30 -14.53
CA GLY A 293 -5.76 -24.62 -15.59
C GLY A 293 -6.51 -24.58 -16.90
N GLU A 294 -7.30 -25.60 -17.24
CA GLU A 294 -8.16 -25.57 -18.44
C GLU A 294 -9.24 -24.49 -18.32
N ALA A 295 -9.93 -24.38 -17.17
CA ALA A 295 -10.93 -23.35 -16.94
C ALA A 295 -10.29 -21.95 -16.96
N VAL A 296 -9.11 -21.81 -16.37
CA VAL A 296 -8.34 -20.56 -16.29
C VAL A 296 -7.83 -20.12 -17.66
N ALA A 297 -7.29 -21.04 -18.45
CA ALA A 297 -6.89 -20.79 -19.83
C ALA A 297 -8.10 -20.38 -20.69
N LYS A 298 -9.28 -20.98 -20.46
CA LYS A 298 -10.53 -20.54 -21.12
C LYS A 298 -10.94 -19.13 -20.70
N ILE A 299 -10.85 -18.76 -19.42
CA ILE A 299 -11.12 -17.40 -18.95
C ILE A 299 -10.13 -16.42 -19.58
N ARG A 300 -8.84 -16.76 -19.60
CA ARG A 300 -7.80 -15.93 -20.20
C ARG A 300 -8.08 -15.68 -21.69
N ARG A 301 -8.29 -16.73 -22.48
CA ARG A 301 -8.66 -16.62 -23.90
C ARG A 301 -9.94 -15.82 -24.11
N LEU A 302 -10.94 -16.02 -23.25
CA LEU A 302 -12.17 -15.25 -23.28
C LEU A 302 -11.90 -13.76 -23.03
N ASN A 303 -11.11 -13.43 -22.01
CA ASN A 303 -10.72 -12.05 -21.69
C ASN A 303 -9.88 -11.42 -22.81
N SER A 304 -8.84 -12.10 -23.32
CA SER A 304 -7.96 -11.60 -24.37
C SER A 304 -8.69 -11.39 -25.69
N ARG A 305 -9.71 -12.20 -25.98
CA ARG A 305 -10.57 -11.99 -27.15
C ARG A 305 -11.50 -10.82 -26.93
N THR A 306 -12.20 -10.79 -25.80
CA THR A 306 -13.14 -9.71 -25.49
C THR A 306 -12.44 -8.36 -25.40
N SER A 307 -11.23 -8.28 -24.83
CA SER A 307 -10.48 -7.02 -24.77
C SER A 307 -10.17 -6.45 -26.16
N ARG A 308 -9.87 -7.31 -27.14
CA ARG A 308 -9.66 -6.91 -28.54
C ARG A 308 -10.97 -6.57 -29.25
N ASP A 309 -12.03 -7.32 -28.98
CA ASP A 309 -13.36 -7.06 -29.57
C ASP A 309 -13.95 -5.72 -29.10
N LEU A 310 -13.56 -5.24 -27.92
CA LEU A 310 -13.99 -3.97 -27.35
C LEU A 310 -13.30 -2.73 -27.96
N ASP A 311 -12.21 -2.89 -28.72
CA ASP A 311 -11.47 -1.77 -29.32
C ASP A 311 -12.35 -0.85 -30.16
N GLY A 312 -13.27 -1.42 -30.93
CA GLY A 312 -14.14 -0.66 -31.82
C GLY A 312 -15.22 0.16 -31.11
N LEU A 313 -15.35 0.02 -29.78
CA LEU A 313 -16.36 0.69 -28.97
C LEU A 313 -15.80 1.85 -28.13
N LEU A 314 -14.47 1.96 -28.04
CA LEU A 314 -13.79 2.98 -27.24
C LEU A 314 -13.16 4.05 -28.12
N ASP A 315 -12.97 5.23 -27.52
CA ASP A 315 -11.93 6.13 -28.00
C ASP A 315 -10.57 5.39 -27.98
N PRO A 316 -9.72 5.56 -29.00
CA PRO A 316 -8.43 4.87 -29.06
C PRO A 316 -7.56 4.99 -27.81
N TRP A 317 -7.59 6.12 -27.10
CA TRP A 317 -6.85 6.27 -25.84
C TRP A 317 -7.46 5.47 -24.69
N LEU A 318 -8.80 5.44 -24.60
CA LEU A 318 -9.49 4.58 -23.63
C LEU A 318 -9.24 3.09 -23.94
N ALA A 319 -9.20 2.71 -25.22
CA ALA A 319 -8.87 1.34 -25.64
C ALA A 319 -7.45 0.94 -25.22
N ARG A 320 -6.49 1.85 -25.43
CA ARG A 320 -5.11 1.69 -24.94
C ARG A 320 -5.08 1.51 -23.42
N SER A 321 -5.71 2.41 -22.66
CA SER A 321 -5.74 2.34 -21.19
C SER A 321 -6.41 1.06 -20.68
N PHE A 322 -7.50 0.61 -21.32
CA PHE A 322 -8.15 -0.66 -21.00
C PHE A 322 -7.20 -1.85 -21.17
N LYS A 323 -6.47 -1.91 -22.29
CA LYS A 323 -5.52 -3.00 -22.58
C LYS A 323 -4.31 -2.98 -21.65
N ASP A 324 -3.80 -1.80 -21.35
CA ASP A 324 -2.69 -1.60 -20.43
C ASP A 324 -3.05 -2.09 -19.01
N GLN A 325 -4.20 -1.64 -18.49
CA GLN A 325 -4.73 -2.11 -17.20
C GLN A 325 -5.04 -3.62 -17.21
N TYR A 326 -5.57 -4.15 -18.32
CA TYR A 326 -5.77 -5.59 -18.48
C TYR A 326 -4.46 -6.36 -18.31
N LEU A 327 -3.41 -5.96 -19.03
CA LEU A 327 -2.10 -6.62 -18.99
C LEU A 327 -1.41 -6.46 -17.64
N ALA A 328 -1.46 -5.28 -17.04
CA ALA A 328 -0.96 -5.02 -15.69
C ALA A 328 -1.61 -5.96 -14.67
N GLY A 329 -2.93 -6.15 -14.76
CA GLY A 329 -3.66 -7.05 -13.87
C GLY A 329 -3.34 -8.55 -14.06
N THR A 330 -2.66 -8.96 -15.12
CA THR A 330 -2.32 -10.39 -15.31
C THR A 330 -1.14 -10.86 -14.45
N GLY A 331 -0.43 -9.96 -13.77
CA GLY A 331 0.78 -10.24 -12.98
C GLY A 331 2.04 -10.47 -13.82
N ILE A 332 1.92 -11.07 -15.01
CA ILE A 332 3.03 -11.29 -15.94
C ILE A 332 3.41 -9.98 -16.64
N GLY A 333 2.41 -9.15 -16.97
CA GLY A 333 2.63 -7.84 -17.54
C GLY A 333 3.27 -6.86 -16.55
N ALA A 334 3.01 -6.99 -15.25
CA ALA A 334 3.49 -6.01 -14.28
C ALA A 334 5.03 -5.96 -14.20
N GLY A 335 5.70 -7.10 -14.04
CA GLY A 335 7.16 -7.14 -13.96
C GLY A 335 7.88 -6.84 -15.28
N ALA A 336 7.26 -7.10 -16.43
CA ALA A 336 7.88 -6.91 -17.75
C ALA A 336 7.50 -5.58 -18.44
N MET A 337 6.37 -4.96 -18.08
CA MET A 337 5.91 -3.68 -18.65
C MET A 337 6.17 -2.49 -17.72
N PHE A 338 6.37 -2.73 -16.42
CA PHE A 338 6.76 -1.70 -15.45
C PHE A 338 8.24 -1.79 -15.06
N SER A 339 9.12 -2.39 -15.89
CA SER A 339 10.53 -2.03 -15.78
C SER A 339 10.60 -0.51 -15.89
N ASP A 340 11.12 0.15 -14.85
CA ASP A 340 11.00 1.58 -14.70
C ASP A 340 11.39 2.30 -16.00
N GLY A 341 10.49 3.19 -16.44
CA GLY A 341 10.76 4.05 -17.58
C GLY A 341 11.94 4.95 -17.30
N PHE A 342 12.60 5.46 -18.35
CA PHE A 342 13.78 6.34 -18.28
C PHE A 342 14.61 6.07 -17.03
N GLU A 343 15.56 5.13 -17.09
CA GLU A 343 16.60 5.07 -16.06
C GLU A 343 17.04 6.51 -15.81
N GLU A 344 16.77 7.04 -14.60
CA GLU A 344 17.05 8.45 -14.25
C GLU A 344 18.51 8.80 -14.58
N GLU A 345 19.36 7.77 -14.56
CA GLU A 345 20.77 7.77 -14.93
C GLU A 345 21.06 8.20 -16.38
N SER A 346 20.08 8.13 -17.29
CA SER A 346 20.23 8.51 -18.70
C SER A 346 19.84 9.96 -19.01
N ILE A 347 19.16 10.64 -18.08
CA ILE A 347 18.75 12.04 -18.27
C ILE A 347 19.84 12.96 -17.72
N ASP A 348 20.57 13.58 -18.63
CA ASP A 348 21.47 14.69 -18.30
C ASP A 348 20.62 15.91 -17.89
N PHE A 349 20.37 16.06 -16.59
CA PHE A 349 19.56 17.16 -16.03
C PHE A 349 20.15 18.55 -16.33
N ASP A 350 21.42 18.64 -16.72
CA ASP A 350 22.06 19.90 -17.13
C ASP A 350 21.66 20.32 -18.56
N GLN A 351 20.97 19.47 -19.33
CA GLN A 351 20.48 19.82 -20.67
C GLN A 351 19.08 20.47 -20.62
N PRO A 352 18.88 21.61 -21.30
CA PRO A 352 17.55 22.19 -21.49
C PRO A 352 16.53 21.16 -22.02
N GLY A 353 15.31 21.15 -21.47
CA GLY A 353 14.29 20.15 -21.78
C GLY A 353 14.31 18.88 -20.92
N SER A 354 15.35 18.62 -20.13
CA SER A 354 15.47 17.42 -19.28
C SER A 354 14.36 17.29 -18.25
N LEU A 355 13.99 18.41 -17.62
CA LEU A 355 12.89 18.48 -16.64
C LEU A 355 11.54 18.19 -17.31
N PHE A 356 11.32 18.69 -18.53
CA PHE A 356 10.13 18.33 -19.30
C PHE A 356 10.10 16.85 -19.66
N LEU A 357 11.23 16.25 -20.08
CA LEU A 357 11.29 14.82 -20.38
C LEU A 357 10.91 13.99 -19.15
N PHE A 358 11.47 14.32 -17.99
CA PHE A 358 11.20 13.63 -16.73
C PHE A 358 9.74 13.80 -16.28
N GLN A 359 9.30 15.05 -16.08
CA GLN A 359 7.95 15.33 -15.60
C GLN A 359 6.88 14.91 -16.62
N GLY A 360 7.15 15.09 -17.92
CA GLY A 360 6.24 14.73 -19.00
C GLY A 360 6.05 13.22 -19.12
N ASP A 361 7.13 12.43 -19.03
CA ASP A 361 7.05 10.96 -19.00
C ASP A 361 6.21 10.48 -17.81
N LYS A 362 6.47 11.07 -16.63
CA LYS A 362 5.74 10.81 -15.38
C LYS A 362 4.24 11.10 -15.56
N SER A 363 3.87 12.32 -15.94
CA SER A 363 2.47 12.71 -16.19
C SER A 363 1.79 11.81 -17.22
N PHE A 364 2.48 11.46 -18.31
CA PHE A 364 1.92 10.63 -19.37
C PHE A 364 1.76 9.16 -18.97
N LYS A 365 2.69 8.60 -18.18
CA LYS A 365 2.62 7.23 -17.63
C LYS A 365 1.38 7.07 -16.75
N TYR A 366 1.11 8.03 -15.86
CA TYR A 366 0.02 7.92 -14.88
C TYR A 366 -1.33 8.44 -15.38
N GLN A 367 -1.35 9.50 -16.21
CA GLN A 367 -2.59 10.14 -16.69
C GLN A 367 -2.51 10.50 -18.18
N PRO A 368 -2.41 9.51 -19.09
CA PRO A 368 -2.19 9.76 -20.52
C PRO A 368 -3.28 10.63 -21.15
N LEU A 369 -4.55 10.42 -20.77
CA LEU A 369 -5.68 11.22 -21.28
C LEU A 369 -5.59 12.69 -20.89
N ARG A 370 -5.34 12.98 -19.60
CA ARG A 370 -5.21 14.36 -19.11
C ARG A 370 -3.96 15.04 -19.67
N PHE A 371 -2.89 14.29 -19.85
CA PHE A 371 -1.70 14.77 -20.55
C PHE A 371 -2.05 15.19 -21.97
N VAL A 372 -2.70 14.34 -22.76
CA VAL A 372 -3.12 14.65 -24.13
C VAL A 372 -4.08 15.85 -24.17
N ASP A 373 -5.06 15.89 -23.28
CA ASP A 373 -6.04 16.98 -23.19
C ASP A 373 -5.40 18.30 -22.78
N PHE A 374 -4.32 18.27 -21.97
CA PHE A 374 -3.51 19.44 -21.68
C PHE A 374 -2.90 20.03 -22.96
N PHE A 375 -2.29 19.24 -23.83
CA PHE A 375 -1.76 19.75 -25.11
C PHE A 375 -2.86 20.25 -26.06
N ARG A 376 -4.02 19.58 -26.07
CA ARG A 376 -5.18 19.98 -26.88
C ARG A 376 -5.80 21.31 -26.41
N SER A 377 -5.80 21.58 -25.12
CA SER A 377 -6.47 22.74 -24.52
C SER A 377 -5.54 23.88 -24.13
N SER A 378 -4.22 23.63 -24.03
CA SER A 378 -3.26 24.62 -23.55
C SER A 378 -3.16 25.82 -24.49
N ALA A 379 -3.32 27.01 -23.92
CA ALA A 379 -3.12 28.28 -24.61
C ALA A 379 -1.64 28.61 -24.86
N LEU A 380 -0.71 27.87 -24.24
CA LEU A 380 0.75 28.03 -24.43
C LEU A 380 1.26 27.38 -25.73
N ILE A 381 0.37 26.68 -26.44
CA ILE A 381 0.70 25.91 -27.63
C ILE A 381 -0.01 26.54 -28.82
N ASP A 382 0.80 26.92 -29.81
CA ASP A 382 0.29 27.52 -31.03
C ASP A 382 -0.61 26.53 -31.77
N PRO A 383 -1.65 26.99 -32.50
CA PRO A 383 -2.55 26.09 -33.21
C PRO A 383 -1.86 25.14 -34.20
N GLU A 384 -0.76 25.59 -34.83
CA GLU A 384 0.04 24.77 -35.75
C GLU A 384 0.79 23.67 -34.99
N ASP A 385 1.47 24.00 -33.89
CA ASP A 385 2.12 23.04 -32.99
C ASP A 385 1.11 22.02 -32.48
N ARG A 386 -0.09 22.46 -32.05
CA ARG A 386 -1.15 21.56 -31.56
C ARG A 386 -1.56 20.53 -32.60
N GLN A 387 -1.64 20.90 -33.87
CA GLN A 387 -1.93 19.96 -34.95
C GLN A 387 -0.79 18.96 -35.15
N ALA A 388 0.46 19.42 -35.10
CA ALA A 388 1.63 18.54 -35.18
C ALA A 388 1.73 17.58 -33.99
N ILE A 389 1.42 18.05 -32.77
CA ILE A 389 1.35 17.24 -31.56
C ILE A 389 0.28 16.15 -31.69
N GLU A 390 -0.89 16.47 -32.22
CA GLU A 390 -1.94 15.45 -32.45
C GLU A 390 -1.46 14.38 -33.43
N VAL A 391 -0.68 14.73 -34.46
CA VAL A 391 -0.08 13.73 -35.38
C VAL A 391 0.90 12.81 -34.63
N LEU A 392 1.75 13.37 -33.76
CA LEU A 392 2.66 12.58 -32.92
C LEU A 392 1.90 11.64 -31.98
N PHE A 393 0.85 12.14 -31.34
CA PHE A 393 -0.02 11.35 -30.46
C PHE A 393 -0.72 10.21 -31.19
N GLN A 394 -1.27 10.45 -32.38
CA GLN A 394 -1.90 9.39 -33.17
C GLN A 394 -0.88 8.32 -33.63
N ALA A 395 0.33 8.74 -34.01
CA ALA A 395 1.40 7.81 -34.39
C ALA A 395 1.86 6.95 -33.20
N TYR A 396 2.07 7.57 -32.03
CA TYR A 396 2.39 6.85 -30.80
C TYR A 396 1.28 5.86 -30.45
N LEU A 397 0.02 6.32 -30.42
CA LEU A 397 -1.13 5.54 -30.02
C LEU A 397 -1.31 4.30 -30.90
N GLN A 398 -1.15 4.45 -32.22
CA GLN A 398 -1.23 3.34 -33.16
C GLN A 398 -0.14 2.28 -32.90
N SER A 399 1.10 2.72 -32.67
CA SER A 399 2.22 1.81 -32.43
C SER A 399 2.12 1.11 -31.07
N ASP A 400 1.81 1.85 -30.00
CA ASP A 400 1.68 1.30 -28.65
C ASP A 400 0.47 0.35 -28.55
N HIS A 401 -0.65 0.68 -29.19
CA HIS A 401 -1.84 -0.18 -29.22
C HIS A 401 -1.55 -1.51 -29.95
N ALA A 402 -0.75 -1.50 -31.03
CA ALA A 402 -0.31 -2.71 -31.71
C ALA A 402 0.60 -3.59 -30.82
N LEU A 403 1.50 -2.99 -30.04
CA LEU A 403 2.34 -3.70 -29.08
C LEU A 403 1.51 -4.30 -27.92
N LEU A 404 0.54 -3.56 -27.40
CA LEU A 404 -0.42 -4.07 -26.42
C LEU A 404 -1.19 -5.27 -26.96
N ASP A 405 -1.64 -5.21 -28.23
CA ASP A 405 -2.29 -6.35 -28.88
C ASP A 405 -1.41 -7.57 -29.05
N GLU A 406 -0.14 -7.36 -29.40
CA GLU A 406 0.86 -8.42 -29.46
C GLU A 406 1.05 -9.05 -28.09
N SER A 407 1.22 -8.24 -27.04
CA SER A 407 1.33 -8.71 -25.66
C SER A 407 0.10 -9.46 -25.17
N ILE A 408 -1.11 -9.03 -25.55
CA ILE A 408 -2.36 -9.73 -25.22
C ILE A 408 -2.44 -11.08 -25.93
N LYS A 409 -2.01 -11.18 -27.20
CA LYS A 409 -1.96 -12.45 -27.94
C LYS A 409 -0.92 -13.40 -27.35
N LEU A 410 0.27 -12.89 -27.02
CA LEU A 410 1.29 -13.65 -26.30
C LEU A 410 0.71 -14.18 -24.98
N HIS A 411 0.01 -13.32 -24.24
CA HIS A 411 -0.65 -13.73 -22.99
C HIS A 411 -1.72 -14.82 -23.21
N GLU A 412 -2.49 -14.76 -24.30
CA GLU A 412 -3.49 -15.77 -24.66
C GLU A 412 -2.89 -17.16 -24.90
N GLU A 413 -1.67 -17.23 -25.42
CA GLU A 413 -0.94 -18.46 -25.74
C GLU A 413 -0.34 -19.16 -24.51
N ILE A 414 -0.28 -18.46 -23.38
CA ILE A 414 0.27 -18.99 -22.14
C ILE A 414 -0.58 -20.15 -21.64
N ASP A 415 0.03 -21.34 -21.59
CA ASP A 415 -0.52 -22.48 -20.86
C ASP A 415 -0.10 -22.39 -19.37
N PRO A 416 -1.04 -22.13 -18.43
CA PRO A 416 -0.72 -22.05 -17.02
C PRO A 416 -0.20 -23.38 -16.42
N THR A 417 -0.45 -24.51 -17.09
CA THR A 417 0.10 -25.82 -16.66
C THR A 417 1.59 -25.96 -16.99
N MET A 418 2.07 -25.30 -18.05
CA MET A 418 3.46 -25.32 -18.48
C MET A 418 4.38 -24.47 -17.60
N MET A 419 3.89 -23.34 -17.06
CA MET A 419 4.70 -22.46 -16.20
C MET A 419 5.23 -23.14 -14.94
N GLY A 420 4.37 -23.87 -14.23
CA GLY A 420 4.77 -24.57 -13.00
C GLY A 420 5.69 -25.75 -13.28
N PHE A 421 5.47 -26.44 -14.39
CA PHE A 421 6.23 -27.63 -14.76
C PHE A 421 7.65 -27.28 -15.25
N GLU A 422 7.79 -26.33 -16.18
CA GLU A 422 9.10 -25.94 -16.71
C GLU A 422 9.97 -25.27 -15.65
N ALA A 423 9.40 -24.40 -14.80
CA ALA A 423 10.14 -23.76 -13.72
C ALA A 423 10.65 -24.78 -12.68
N MET A 424 9.81 -25.73 -12.25
CA MET A 424 10.25 -26.76 -11.31
C MET A 424 11.25 -27.75 -11.93
N THR A 425 11.09 -28.09 -13.22
CA THR A 425 12.03 -28.99 -13.92
C THR A 425 13.39 -28.31 -14.11
N ALA A 426 13.40 -27.02 -14.48
CA ALA A 426 14.62 -26.23 -14.61
C ALA A 426 15.35 -26.00 -13.27
N MET A 427 14.63 -26.01 -12.15
CA MET A 427 15.22 -25.91 -10.80
C MET A 427 15.69 -27.26 -10.23
N GLY A 428 15.12 -28.37 -10.70
CA GLY A 428 15.41 -29.72 -10.18
C GLY A 428 16.61 -30.42 -10.82
N GLU A 429 17.00 -30.02 -12.04
CA GLU A 429 18.22 -30.51 -12.66
C GLU A 429 19.39 -29.63 -12.23
N GLU A 430 20.32 -30.16 -11.43
CA GLU A 430 21.58 -29.52 -10.97
C GLU A 430 22.54 -29.09 -12.10
N GLY A 431 22.10 -29.12 -13.36
CA GLY A 431 22.83 -28.52 -14.47
C GLY A 431 22.81 -27.00 -14.31
N SER A 432 23.97 -26.36 -14.49
CA SER A 432 24.00 -24.90 -14.58
C SER A 432 22.98 -24.44 -15.63
N LEU A 433 22.37 -23.26 -15.45
CA LEU A 433 21.52 -22.63 -16.48
C LEU A 433 22.23 -22.53 -17.84
N GLU A 434 23.56 -22.65 -17.86
CA GLU A 434 24.42 -22.70 -19.04
C GLU A 434 24.42 -24.08 -19.75
N ASP A 435 24.15 -25.19 -19.04
CA ASP A 435 24.13 -26.56 -19.57
C ASP A 435 22.78 -27.00 -20.15
N LEU A 436 21.68 -26.31 -19.81
CA LEU A 436 20.40 -26.37 -20.53
C LEU A 436 20.56 -25.65 -21.89
N GLY A 437 21.42 -26.20 -22.75
CA GLY A 437 21.95 -25.52 -23.92
C GLY A 437 20.87 -24.97 -24.83
N ALA A 438 20.77 -23.64 -24.93
CA ALA A 438 20.12 -22.84 -25.98
C ALA A 438 18.67 -23.19 -26.41
N ALA A 439 18.03 -24.22 -25.85
CA ALA A 439 16.68 -24.62 -26.17
C ALA A 439 15.72 -23.70 -25.42
N GLU A 440 15.52 -22.51 -26.00
CA GLU A 440 14.56 -21.53 -25.54
C GLU A 440 13.19 -22.19 -25.32
N THR A 441 12.78 -22.33 -24.06
CA THR A 441 11.49 -22.93 -23.75
C THR A 441 10.36 -22.01 -24.22
N PRO A 442 9.16 -22.53 -24.51
CA PRO A 442 8.00 -21.70 -24.82
C PRO A 442 7.76 -20.57 -23.81
N MET A 443 8.03 -20.82 -22.52
CA MET A 443 7.92 -19.81 -21.47
C MET A 443 9.00 -18.72 -21.59
N MET A 444 10.26 -19.08 -21.81
CA MET A 444 11.33 -18.09 -22.00
C MET A 444 11.06 -17.21 -23.22
N LYS A 445 10.58 -17.81 -24.31
CA LYS A 445 10.21 -17.08 -25.54
C LYS A 445 9.09 -16.08 -25.32
N LEU A 446 8.10 -16.49 -24.54
CA LEU A 446 6.99 -15.64 -24.14
C LEU A 446 7.46 -14.49 -23.24
N VAL A 447 8.20 -14.79 -22.16
CA VAL A 447 8.72 -13.77 -21.22
C VAL A 447 9.58 -12.77 -21.97
N ARG A 448 10.50 -13.26 -22.83
CA ARG A 448 11.31 -12.41 -23.70
C ARG A 448 10.44 -11.57 -24.64
N GLY A 449 9.41 -12.15 -25.26
CA GLY A 449 8.47 -11.40 -26.11
C GLY A 449 7.71 -10.29 -25.34
N LEU A 450 7.34 -10.55 -24.09
CA LEU A 450 6.70 -9.54 -23.24
C LEU A 450 7.69 -8.45 -22.79
N GLN A 451 8.93 -8.81 -22.46
CA GLN A 451 10.01 -7.87 -22.13
C GLN A 451 10.39 -7.00 -23.34
N GLU A 452 10.57 -7.62 -24.52
CA GLU A 452 10.84 -6.90 -25.77
C GLU A 452 9.69 -5.93 -26.12
N SER A 453 8.43 -6.35 -25.92
CA SER A 453 7.28 -5.47 -26.10
C SER A 453 7.31 -4.31 -25.08
N GLY A 454 7.53 -4.61 -23.80
CA GLY A 454 7.66 -3.59 -22.74
C GLY A 454 8.75 -2.56 -23.04
N GLN A 455 9.94 -3.02 -23.42
CA GLN A 455 11.06 -2.17 -23.81
C GLN A 455 10.70 -1.29 -25.02
N ARG A 456 10.09 -1.85 -26.07
CA ARG A 456 9.66 -1.05 -27.23
C ARG A 456 8.61 0.00 -26.87
N ARG A 457 7.72 -0.28 -25.91
CA ARG A 457 6.75 0.71 -25.43
C ARG A 457 7.42 1.86 -24.68
N VAL A 458 8.43 1.56 -23.86
CA VAL A 458 9.28 2.57 -23.21
C VAL A 458 9.99 3.41 -24.27
N GLU A 459 10.63 2.78 -25.26
CA GLU A 459 11.29 3.46 -26.38
C GLU A 459 10.34 4.39 -27.16
N LEU A 460 9.13 3.92 -27.48
CA LEU A 460 8.11 4.74 -28.15
C LEU A 460 7.69 5.94 -27.32
N ARG A 461 7.54 5.76 -25.99
CA ARG A 461 7.16 6.83 -25.08
C ARG A 461 8.29 7.86 -24.94
N SER A 462 9.53 7.40 -24.78
CA SER A 462 10.71 8.25 -24.77
C SER A 462 10.87 9.04 -26.07
N GLN A 463 10.64 8.40 -27.22
CA GLN A 463 10.66 9.08 -28.52
C GLN A 463 9.56 10.13 -28.61
N LEU A 464 8.34 9.84 -28.14
CA LEU A 464 7.26 10.83 -28.08
C LEU A 464 7.67 12.05 -27.23
N MET A 465 8.26 11.85 -26.05
CA MET A 465 8.70 12.96 -25.19
C MET A 465 9.79 13.79 -25.86
N LEU A 466 10.75 13.16 -26.54
CA LEU A 466 11.80 13.84 -27.31
C LEU A 466 11.22 14.65 -28.48
N ASP A 467 10.28 14.08 -29.23
CA ASP A 467 9.62 14.74 -30.36
C ASP A 467 8.79 15.95 -29.89
N LEU A 468 8.09 15.83 -28.75
CA LEU A 468 7.36 16.94 -28.13
C LEU A 468 8.31 18.05 -27.68
N ALA A 469 9.41 17.71 -27.00
CA ALA A 469 10.39 18.69 -26.53
C ALA A 469 11.07 19.42 -27.70
N GLN A 470 11.33 18.71 -28.80
CA GLN A 470 11.89 19.28 -30.02
C GLN A 470 10.88 20.20 -30.71
N LEU A 471 9.63 19.76 -30.87
CA LEU A 471 8.57 20.52 -31.52
C LEU A 471 8.26 21.83 -30.79
N LEU A 472 8.27 21.81 -29.46
CA LEU A 472 8.01 22.99 -28.62
C LEU A 472 9.23 23.89 -28.40
N GLU A 473 10.37 23.56 -29.01
CA GLU A 473 11.63 24.30 -28.88
C GLU A 473 12.09 24.50 -27.42
N LEU A 474 11.74 23.56 -26.52
CA LEU A 474 12.02 23.69 -25.08
C LEU A 474 13.52 23.76 -24.79
N ARG A 475 14.34 23.27 -25.72
CA ARG A 475 15.81 23.36 -25.62
C ARG A 475 16.35 24.79 -25.75
N SER A 476 15.58 25.69 -26.35
CA SER A 476 15.98 27.09 -26.59
C SER A 476 15.17 28.12 -25.81
N ASP A 477 14.05 27.73 -25.19
CA ASP A 477 13.18 28.62 -24.41
C ASP A 477 12.84 28.05 -23.02
N LEU A 478 13.80 28.24 -22.08
CA LEU A 478 13.66 27.83 -20.68
C LEU A 478 12.46 28.46 -19.97
N LYS A 479 12.00 29.63 -20.43
CA LYS A 479 10.84 30.29 -19.83
C LYS A 479 9.56 29.55 -20.20
N ARG A 480 9.42 29.19 -21.49
CA ARG A 480 8.31 28.36 -21.98
C ARG A 480 8.30 26.99 -21.30
N GLU A 481 9.47 26.37 -21.12
CA GLU A 481 9.61 25.12 -20.37
C GLU A 481 9.10 25.26 -18.92
N GLY A 482 9.52 26.30 -18.20
CA GLY A 482 9.06 26.54 -16.82
C GLY A 482 7.56 26.78 -16.69
N GLU A 483 6.95 27.51 -17.65
CA GLU A 483 5.50 27.74 -17.67
C GLU A 483 4.71 26.45 -17.97
N LEU A 484 5.19 25.63 -18.92
CA LEU A 484 4.60 24.34 -19.23
C LEU A 484 4.72 23.36 -18.06
N LEU A 485 5.90 23.26 -17.44
CA LEU A 485 6.14 22.40 -16.27
C LEU A 485 5.23 22.77 -15.11
N LYS A 486 5.02 24.07 -14.86
CA LYS A 486 4.09 24.54 -13.82
C LYS A 486 2.65 24.07 -14.09
N GLN A 487 2.21 24.08 -15.34
CA GLN A 487 0.87 23.58 -15.70
C GLN A 487 0.80 22.05 -15.71
N LEU A 488 1.84 21.35 -16.18
CA LEU A 488 1.91 19.89 -16.14
C LEU A 488 1.90 19.34 -14.71
N LYS A 489 2.59 20.00 -13.77
CA LYS A 489 2.53 19.64 -12.35
C LYS A 489 1.10 19.72 -11.79
N SER A 490 0.27 20.65 -12.26
CA SER A 490 -1.12 20.76 -11.81
C SER A 490 -2.05 19.62 -12.26
N ILE A 491 -1.66 18.86 -13.29
CA ILE A 491 -2.40 17.68 -13.75
C ILE A 491 -1.73 16.37 -13.34
N THR A 492 -0.50 16.41 -12.81
CA THR A 492 0.16 15.20 -12.29
C THR A 492 -0.47 14.91 -10.93
N PRO A 493 -0.85 13.66 -10.62
CA PRO A 493 -1.30 13.32 -9.28
C PRO A 493 -0.24 13.75 -8.25
N ASP A 494 -0.67 14.15 -7.05
CA ASP A 494 0.27 14.41 -5.94
C ASP A 494 1.16 13.18 -5.71
N GLU A 495 2.41 13.40 -5.32
CA GLU A 495 3.42 12.34 -5.10
C GLU A 495 2.90 11.27 -4.11
N ASP A 496 2.06 11.66 -3.15
CA ASP A 496 1.38 10.76 -2.20
C ASP A 496 0.50 9.68 -2.87
N VAL A 497 -0.06 9.96 -4.05
CA VAL A 497 -0.87 8.99 -4.80
C VAL A 497 0.03 7.97 -5.50
N GLU A 498 1.24 8.38 -5.90
CA GLU A 498 2.21 7.49 -6.57
C GLU A 498 2.75 6.46 -5.60
N ASP A 499 3.13 6.88 -4.39
CA ASP A 499 3.54 5.95 -3.34
C ASP A 499 2.39 4.96 -3.05
N ARG A 500 1.17 5.46 -2.87
CA ARG A 500 0.00 4.59 -2.63
C ARG A 500 -0.25 3.62 -3.79
N MET A 501 -0.11 4.03 -5.06
CA MET A 501 -0.33 3.15 -6.21
C MET A 501 0.81 2.15 -6.42
N PHE A 502 2.06 2.57 -6.22
CA PHE A 502 3.24 1.70 -6.32
C PHE A 502 3.16 0.58 -5.28
N PHE A 503 2.79 0.91 -4.03
CA PHE A 503 2.60 -0.08 -2.97
C PHE A 503 1.33 -0.93 -3.14
N ALA A 504 0.22 -0.36 -3.64
CA ALA A 504 -1.01 -1.13 -3.89
C ALA A 504 -0.87 -2.14 -5.05
N SER A 505 0.08 -1.93 -5.97
CA SER A 505 0.30 -2.79 -7.15
C SER A 505 1.05 -4.11 -6.87
N GLY A 506 1.41 -4.40 -5.61
CA GLY A 506 1.94 -5.71 -5.22
C GLY A 506 3.39 -5.99 -5.66
N PHE A 507 4.11 -4.96 -6.13
CA PHE A 507 5.45 -5.10 -6.74
C PHE A 507 6.51 -5.65 -5.77
N SER A 508 6.33 -5.49 -4.46
CA SER A 508 7.22 -6.07 -3.43
C SER A 508 7.23 -7.60 -3.40
N SER A 509 6.20 -8.28 -3.95
CA SER A 509 5.94 -9.68 -3.60
C SER A 509 6.28 -10.75 -4.67
N ALA A 510 6.69 -10.38 -5.88
CA ALA A 510 6.71 -11.33 -7.01
C ALA A 510 8.10 -11.78 -7.53
N MET A 511 9.22 -11.16 -7.14
CA MET A 511 10.53 -11.51 -7.73
C MET A 511 11.68 -11.51 -6.71
N PRO A 512 11.95 -12.62 -6.01
CA PRO A 512 13.07 -12.74 -5.06
C PRO A 512 14.47 -12.82 -5.70
N GLY A 513 14.65 -12.46 -6.99
CA GLY A 513 15.81 -12.91 -7.77
C GLY A 513 16.60 -11.87 -8.59
N LEU A 514 16.16 -10.61 -8.64
CA LEU A 514 16.80 -9.57 -9.49
C LEU A 514 16.92 -8.23 -8.76
N THR A 515 17.34 -8.24 -7.49
CA THR A 515 17.63 -7.01 -6.76
C THR A 515 19.05 -6.57 -7.05
N ASP A 516 19.22 -5.53 -7.85
CA ASP A 516 20.45 -4.73 -7.81
C ASP A 516 20.56 -4.12 -6.39
N PRO A 517 21.56 -4.50 -5.58
CA PRO A 517 21.71 -3.97 -4.23
C PRO A 517 21.99 -2.45 -4.19
N THR A 518 22.28 -1.82 -5.33
CA THR A 518 22.58 -0.38 -5.41
C THR A 518 21.35 0.52 -5.50
N LEU A 519 20.17 -0.02 -5.84
CA LEU A 519 18.90 0.71 -5.89
C LEU A 519 18.25 0.90 -4.50
N PHE A 520 18.64 0.10 -3.50
CA PHE A 520 18.14 0.21 -2.12
C PHE A 520 18.97 1.13 -1.22
N ILE A 521 20.04 1.75 -1.74
CA ILE A 521 20.87 2.72 -1.00
C ILE A 521 20.27 4.13 -1.09
N SER A 522 18.95 4.26 -0.97
CA SER A 522 18.35 5.54 -0.61
C SER A 522 18.44 5.67 0.91
N THR A 523 19.64 5.86 1.47
CA THR A 523 19.71 6.19 2.89
C THR A 523 18.94 7.48 3.10
N PRO A 524 17.93 7.49 3.98
CA PRO A 524 17.14 8.68 4.23
C PRO A 524 18.09 9.83 4.56
N GLN A 525 18.00 10.94 3.84
CA GLN A 525 18.73 12.13 4.25
C GLN A 525 18.19 12.52 5.63
N PRO A 526 19.07 12.76 6.64
CA PRO A 526 18.60 13.21 7.94
C PRO A 526 17.85 14.52 7.73
N TRP A 527 16.54 14.54 8.04
CA TRP A 527 15.72 15.73 7.94
C TRP A 527 16.24 16.77 8.94
N ILE A 528 16.75 17.90 8.46
CA ILE A 528 17.15 19.01 9.33
C ILE A 528 15.99 19.99 9.33
N VAL A 529 15.53 20.36 10.53
CA VAL A 529 14.39 21.26 10.70
C VAL A 529 14.69 22.63 10.08
N ASP A 530 13.71 23.17 9.36
CA ASP A 530 13.76 24.51 8.74
C ASP A 530 13.75 25.62 9.80
N PRO A 531 14.21 26.86 9.49
CA PRO A 531 14.12 27.97 10.43
C PRO A 531 12.66 28.20 10.86
N LEU A 532 12.46 28.74 12.07
CA LEU A 532 11.13 29.20 12.52
C LEU A 532 10.55 30.13 11.45
N ASP A 533 9.42 29.74 10.86
CA ASP A 533 8.80 30.51 9.79
C ASP A 533 7.96 31.67 10.35
N ARG A 534 7.45 32.50 9.44
CA ARG A 534 6.62 33.63 9.83
C ARG A 534 5.30 33.20 10.49
N ALA A 535 4.73 32.08 10.08
CA ALA A 535 3.46 31.59 10.59
C ALA A 535 3.57 31.13 12.05
N VAL A 536 4.68 30.48 12.43
CA VAL A 536 4.98 30.13 13.84
C VAL A 536 5.06 31.38 14.69
N ILE A 537 5.75 32.42 14.22
CA ILE A 537 5.86 33.69 14.94
C ILE A 537 4.52 34.40 15.07
N ASP A 538 3.71 34.42 14.01
CA ASP A 538 2.38 35.02 14.07
C ASP A 538 1.46 34.27 15.06
N ARG A 539 1.52 32.93 15.10
CA ARG A 539 0.81 32.12 16.11
C ARG A 539 1.29 32.40 17.54
N LEU A 540 2.60 32.53 17.74
CA LEU A 540 3.16 32.90 19.04
C LEU A 540 2.65 34.27 19.49
N VAL A 541 2.68 35.28 18.60
CA VAL A 541 2.16 36.63 18.87
C VAL A 541 0.67 36.58 19.22
N GLU A 542 -0.13 35.82 18.47
CA GLU A 542 -1.56 35.63 18.76
C GLU A 542 -1.78 35.02 20.16
N ARG A 543 -1.00 33.99 20.52
CA ARG A 543 -1.08 33.32 21.83
C ARG A 543 -0.63 34.20 23.00
N LEU A 544 0.28 35.13 22.77
CA LEU A 544 0.74 36.12 23.76
C LEU A 544 -0.24 37.29 23.95
N GLY A 545 -1.26 37.40 23.08
CA GLY A 545 -2.29 38.43 23.13
C GLY A 545 -1.96 39.68 22.30
N GLU A 546 -2.99 40.50 22.05
CA GLU A 546 -2.93 41.69 21.17
C GLU A 546 -2.26 42.91 21.85
N GLU A 547 -1.10 42.74 22.48
CA GLU A 547 -0.31 43.90 22.86
C GLU A 547 0.35 44.48 21.59
N ASP A 548 -0.24 45.57 21.07
CA ASP A 548 0.16 46.25 19.82
C ASP A 548 1.68 46.52 19.69
N TRP A 549 2.39 46.64 20.82
CA TRP A 549 3.83 46.91 20.84
C TRP A 549 4.70 45.64 20.78
N LEU A 550 4.19 44.48 21.19
CA LEU A 550 4.98 43.25 21.31
C LEU A 550 5.28 42.65 19.93
N LYS A 551 4.28 42.68 19.04
CA LYS A 551 4.40 42.19 17.66
C LYS A 551 5.63 42.75 16.92
N PRO A 552 5.80 44.07 16.72
CA PRO A 552 6.95 44.59 15.97
C PRO A 552 8.31 44.27 16.62
N VAL A 553 8.35 44.06 17.94
CA VAL A 553 9.57 43.66 18.65
C VAL A 553 9.93 42.20 18.34
N ILE A 554 8.96 41.28 18.46
CA ILE A 554 9.15 39.86 18.11
C ILE A 554 9.52 39.71 16.63
N GLU A 555 8.89 40.48 15.74
CA GLU A 555 9.22 40.47 14.31
C GLU A 555 10.66 40.91 14.04
N THR A 556 11.15 41.91 14.79
CA THR A 556 12.54 42.37 14.67
C THR A 556 13.51 41.29 15.15
N MET A 557 13.23 40.65 16.30
CA MET A 557 14.03 39.54 16.82
C MET A 557 14.04 38.33 15.87
N HIS A 558 12.88 38.03 15.25
CA HIS A 558 12.78 36.98 14.26
C HIS A 558 13.62 37.28 13.02
N GLN A 559 13.66 38.54 12.57
CA GLN A 559 14.51 38.94 11.46
C GLN A 559 16.00 38.77 11.79
N ASP A 560 16.41 39.11 13.01
CA ASP A 560 17.79 38.90 13.48
C ASP A 560 18.12 37.39 13.55
N TYR A 561 17.18 36.58 14.04
CA TYR A 561 17.27 35.11 14.05
C TYR A 561 17.44 34.53 12.64
N LEU A 562 16.68 35.01 11.64
CA LEU A 562 16.81 34.54 10.26
C LEU A 562 18.17 34.90 9.64
N VAL A 563 18.73 36.06 9.98
CA VAL A 563 20.09 36.44 9.57
C VAL A 563 21.11 35.49 10.20
N GLU A 564 20.98 35.21 11.49
CA GLU A 564 21.85 34.26 12.17
C GLU A 564 21.74 32.84 11.57
N TRP A 565 20.53 32.39 11.25
CA TRP A 565 20.31 31.11 10.59
C TRP A 565 21.03 31.03 9.24
N GLN A 566 20.92 32.08 8.44
CA GLN A 566 21.56 32.15 7.14
C GLN A 566 23.10 32.16 7.24
N ASP A 567 23.63 32.88 8.23
CA ASP A 567 25.08 33.09 8.36
C ASP A 567 25.80 31.94 9.10
N ARG A 568 25.17 31.31 10.10
CA ARG A 568 25.77 30.26 10.94
C ARG A 568 25.29 28.86 10.61
N ILE A 569 23.98 28.66 10.45
CA ILE A 569 23.37 27.31 10.40
C ILE A 569 23.38 26.76 8.97
N THR A 570 22.96 27.55 7.98
CA THR A 570 22.91 27.14 6.57
C THR A 570 24.24 26.59 6.04
N PRO A 571 25.41 27.18 6.36
CA PRO A 571 26.70 26.62 5.96
C PRO A 571 26.99 25.24 6.57
N LEU A 572 26.55 24.98 7.80
CA LEU A 572 26.73 23.67 8.46
C LEU A 572 25.87 22.60 7.80
N ILE A 573 24.60 22.91 7.51
CA ILE A 573 23.68 22.03 6.77
C ILE A 573 24.25 21.70 5.39
N THR A 574 24.65 22.73 4.63
CA THR A 574 25.25 22.56 3.29
C THR A 574 26.52 21.71 3.35
N SER A 575 27.34 21.91 4.38
CA SER A 575 28.56 21.13 4.62
C SER A 575 28.26 19.66 4.93
N GLN A 576 27.20 19.38 5.69
CA GLN A 576 26.75 18.02 5.99
C GLN A 576 26.20 17.33 4.73
N GLN A 577 25.33 17.98 3.97
CA GLN A 577 24.75 17.44 2.74
C GLN A 577 25.83 17.12 1.70
N ARG A 578 26.83 18.02 1.55
CA ARG A 578 27.99 17.76 0.70
C ARG A 578 28.79 16.55 1.18
N ALA A 579 29.01 16.43 2.50
CA ALA A 579 29.70 15.27 3.07
C ALA A 579 28.98 13.95 2.75
N LEU A 580 27.66 13.94 2.89
CA LEU A 580 26.82 12.77 2.60
C LEU A 580 26.88 12.42 1.11
N SER A 581 26.77 13.41 0.23
CA SER A 581 26.91 13.23 -1.21
C SER A 581 28.30 12.71 -1.61
N GLU A 582 29.38 13.25 -1.02
CA GLU A 582 30.75 12.79 -1.23
C GLU A 582 30.96 11.34 -0.75
N LEU A 583 30.33 10.94 0.37
CA LEU A 583 30.39 9.58 0.90
C LEU A 583 29.80 8.56 -0.10
N TYR A 584 28.64 8.84 -0.69
CA TYR A 584 27.97 7.92 -1.61
C TYR A 584 28.46 8.00 -3.07
N SER A 585 28.76 9.20 -3.56
CA SER A 585 29.35 9.36 -4.90
C SER A 585 30.76 8.78 -4.96
N GLY A 586 31.52 8.80 -3.86
CA GLY A 586 32.82 8.14 -3.79
C GLY A 586 32.72 6.61 -3.90
N ALA A 587 31.60 6.01 -3.48
CA ALA A 587 31.38 4.57 -3.56
C ALA A 587 30.97 4.11 -4.97
N LYS A 588 30.17 4.92 -5.69
CA LYS A 588 29.76 4.69 -7.08
C LYS A 588 30.80 5.32 -8.03
N GLY A 589 31.85 4.61 -8.42
CA GLY A 589 32.83 5.17 -9.36
C GLY A 589 32.25 5.40 -10.76
N VAL A 590 33.09 5.95 -11.66
CA VAL A 590 32.71 6.21 -13.06
C VAL A 590 32.39 4.87 -13.74
N ASP A 591 31.24 4.80 -14.43
CA ASP A 591 30.70 3.59 -15.11
C ASP A 591 30.18 2.48 -14.18
N GLY A 592 29.76 2.81 -12.95
CA GLY A 592 29.19 1.85 -12.00
C GLY A 592 30.23 0.91 -11.37
N VAL A 593 31.51 1.06 -11.72
CA VAL A 593 32.62 0.36 -11.08
C VAL A 593 33.01 1.12 -9.81
N PRO A 594 33.02 0.50 -8.61
CA PRO A 594 33.39 1.17 -7.38
C PRO A 594 34.77 1.84 -7.50
N SER A 595 34.88 3.10 -7.06
CA SER A 595 36.17 3.78 -7.03
C SER A 595 37.09 3.07 -6.03
N MET A 596 38.28 2.69 -6.48
CA MET A 596 39.32 2.08 -5.64
C MET A 596 39.93 3.08 -4.64
N SER A 597 39.61 4.37 -4.74
CA SER A 597 40.09 5.37 -3.79
C SER A 597 39.12 5.48 -2.61
N PRO A 598 39.58 5.31 -1.36
CA PRO A 598 38.72 5.51 -0.20
C PRO A 598 38.17 6.94 -0.23
N PRO A 599 36.87 7.14 0.05
CA PRO A 599 36.28 8.46 0.11
C PRO A 599 37.02 9.32 1.13
N THR A 600 37.19 10.61 0.81
CA THR A 600 37.78 11.60 1.70
C THR A 600 36.90 11.91 2.90
N VAL A 601 35.61 11.55 2.83
CA VAL A 601 34.62 11.70 3.88
C VAL A 601 34.29 10.35 4.48
N THR A 602 34.31 10.28 5.81
CA THR A 602 33.90 9.10 6.58
C THR A 602 32.47 9.28 7.13
N PRO A 603 31.75 8.19 7.44
CA PRO A 603 30.47 8.25 8.16
C PRO A 603 30.55 9.10 9.44
N SER A 604 31.65 8.98 10.21
CA SER A 604 31.89 9.80 11.40
C SER A 604 31.99 11.31 11.11
N THR A 605 32.51 11.70 9.94
CA THR A 605 32.58 13.11 9.51
C THR A 605 31.18 13.63 9.19
N VAL A 606 30.35 12.83 8.53
CA VAL A 606 28.94 13.16 8.24
C VAL A 606 28.18 13.38 9.55
N SER A 607 28.24 12.42 10.48
CA SER A 607 27.54 12.51 11.77
C SER A 607 28.05 13.66 12.65
N ALA A 608 29.36 13.97 12.62
CA ALA A 608 29.90 15.13 13.34
C ALA A 608 29.38 16.47 12.79
N ARG A 609 29.27 16.61 11.46
CA ARG A 609 28.68 17.80 10.83
C ARG A 609 27.20 17.93 11.14
N LEU A 610 26.46 16.82 11.15
CA LEU A 610 25.05 16.80 11.54
C LEU A 610 24.86 17.29 12.99
N ARG A 611 25.63 16.76 13.95
CA ARG A 611 25.60 17.20 15.36
C ARG A 611 25.88 18.69 15.51
N ALA A 612 26.88 19.19 14.77
CA ALA A 612 27.23 20.61 14.80
C ALA A 612 26.10 21.49 14.27
N ALA A 613 25.42 21.08 13.20
CA ALA A 613 24.26 21.78 12.67
C ALA A 613 23.10 21.78 13.68
N ILE A 614 22.74 20.61 14.24
CA ILE A 614 21.66 20.48 15.22
C ILE A 614 21.92 21.32 16.47
N GLU A 615 23.15 21.32 16.99
CA GLU A 615 23.48 22.13 18.18
C GLU A 615 23.45 23.63 17.88
N ALA A 616 23.89 24.06 16.69
CA ALA A 616 23.79 25.46 16.29
C ALA A 616 22.33 25.93 16.18
N ILE A 617 21.43 25.07 15.67
CA ILE A 617 19.99 25.31 15.63
C ILE A 617 19.43 25.48 17.04
N ARG A 618 19.72 24.55 17.96
CA ARG A 618 19.24 24.64 19.35
C ARG A 618 19.67 25.94 20.04
N ILE A 619 20.92 26.35 19.84
CA ILE A 619 21.44 27.60 20.44
C ILE A 619 20.67 28.80 19.92
N ALA A 620 20.50 28.93 18.59
CA ALA A 620 19.80 30.05 17.98
C ALA A 620 18.32 30.12 18.42
N ASP A 621 17.63 28.97 18.45
CA ASP A 621 16.24 28.89 18.88
C ASP A 621 16.10 29.27 20.38
N ILE A 622 16.96 28.73 21.26
CA ILE A 622 16.95 29.07 22.69
C ILE A 622 17.21 30.57 22.91
N GLU A 623 18.19 31.16 22.22
CA GLU A 623 18.51 32.59 22.34
C GLU A 623 17.33 33.49 21.90
N LEU A 624 16.61 33.11 20.85
CA LEU A 624 15.39 33.79 20.43
C LEU A 624 14.30 33.71 21.51
N PHE A 625 13.96 32.49 21.96
CA PHE A 625 12.89 32.30 22.95
C PHE A 625 13.21 32.93 24.31
N ASP A 626 14.47 32.86 24.77
CA ASP A 626 14.90 33.53 26.00
C ASP A 626 14.78 35.05 25.85
N SER A 627 15.15 35.60 24.69
CA SER A 627 15.00 37.04 24.41
C SER A 627 13.54 37.48 24.48
N ILE A 628 12.61 36.73 23.86
CA ILE A 628 11.17 37.00 23.94
C ILE A 628 10.70 36.86 25.40
N SER A 629 11.15 35.83 26.13
CA SER A 629 10.77 35.59 27.53
C SER A 629 11.18 36.71 28.49
N THR A 630 12.26 37.44 28.20
CA THR A 630 12.65 38.60 29.01
C THR A 630 11.77 39.83 28.80
N MET A 631 11.06 39.90 27.68
CA MET A 631 10.27 41.07 27.30
C MET A 631 8.79 40.95 27.66
N VAL A 632 8.27 39.73 27.79
CA VAL A 632 6.88 39.51 28.16
C VAL A 632 6.64 39.55 29.68
N PRO A 633 5.41 39.88 30.12
CA PRO A 633 4.95 39.67 31.50
C PRO A 633 5.18 38.25 32.04
N ASP A 634 5.39 38.12 33.35
CA ASP A 634 5.70 36.86 34.03
C ASP A 634 4.62 35.78 33.81
N ASP A 635 3.36 36.17 33.65
CA ASP A 635 2.22 35.28 33.41
C ASP A 635 2.19 34.67 32.00
N LEU A 636 2.86 35.30 31.03
CA LEU A 636 2.98 34.77 29.65
C LEU A 636 4.23 33.91 29.44
N ARG A 637 5.20 33.91 30.37
CA ARG A 637 6.41 33.08 30.26
C ARG A 637 6.16 31.58 30.10
N PRO A 638 5.18 30.95 30.80
CA PRO A 638 4.87 29.54 30.59
C PRO A 638 4.46 29.22 29.14
N THR A 639 3.82 30.16 28.44
CA THR A 639 3.49 30.00 27.01
C THR A 639 4.75 29.97 26.16
N ILE A 640 5.69 30.90 26.38
CA ILE A 640 6.96 30.94 25.63
C ILE A 640 7.79 29.68 25.92
N GLU A 641 7.83 29.23 27.17
CA GLU A 641 8.53 28.03 27.58
C GLU A 641 7.96 26.77 26.91
N LEU A 642 6.63 26.66 26.83
CA LEU A 642 5.98 25.58 26.09
C LEU A 642 6.37 25.58 24.60
N GLU A 643 6.33 26.74 23.94
CA GLU A 643 6.68 26.87 22.51
C GLU A 643 8.16 26.57 22.26
N ARG A 644 9.05 27.04 23.14
CA ARG A 644 10.47 26.72 23.13
C ARG A 644 10.67 25.20 23.23
N ASN A 645 10.02 24.56 24.20
CA ASN A 645 10.17 23.13 24.44
C ASN A 645 9.53 22.31 23.30
N ALA A 646 8.40 22.74 22.74
CA ALA A 646 7.80 22.15 21.55
C ALA A 646 8.77 22.19 20.37
N ARG A 647 9.43 23.32 20.15
CA ARG A 647 10.45 23.47 19.11
C ARG A 647 11.67 22.60 19.35
N LEU A 648 12.11 22.44 20.59
CA LEU A 648 13.21 21.52 20.93
C LEU A 648 12.85 20.05 20.66
N ILE A 649 11.59 19.65 20.86
CA ILE A 649 11.10 18.33 20.46
C ILE A 649 11.11 18.21 18.94
N GLU A 650 10.63 19.21 18.19
CA GLU A 650 10.66 19.20 16.73
C GLU A 650 12.09 19.01 16.19
N ILE A 651 13.06 19.75 16.73
CA ILE A 651 14.49 19.57 16.42
C ILE A 651 14.95 18.15 16.73
N ALA A 652 14.52 17.59 17.87
CA ALA A 652 14.87 16.23 18.28
C ALA A 652 14.31 15.17 17.31
N LEU A 653 13.06 15.35 16.87
CA LEU A 653 12.41 14.48 15.89
C LEU A 653 13.14 14.56 14.54
N GLY A 654 13.49 15.77 14.09
CA GLY A 654 14.10 15.92 12.77
C GLY A 654 15.46 15.29 12.62
N GLY A 655 16.39 15.57 13.53
CA GLY A 655 17.73 14.98 13.44
C GLY A 655 17.79 13.46 13.64
N ALA A 656 16.68 12.79 13.97
CA ALA A 656 16.57 11.32 13.92
C ALA A 656 16.30 10.78 12.49
N GLY A 657 16.25 11.65 11.47
CA GLY A 657 15.88 11.27 10.10
C GLY A 657 14.40 10.94 9.93
N GLN A 658 13.59 11.22 10.95
CA GLN A 658 12.15 11.02 10.92
C GLN A 658 11.51 12.38 10.61
N GLN A 659 11.13 12.59 9.35
CA GLN A 659 10.30 13.74 9.03
C GLN A 659 8.89 13.51 9.61
N PRO A 660 8.31 14.46 10.37
CA PRO A 660 6.93 14.40 10.80
C PRO A 660 6.03 14.17 9.59
N GLY A 661 5.29 13.06 9.59
CA GLY A 661 4.38 12.70 8.50
C GLY A 661 4.97 11.88 7.34
N MET A 662 6.29 11.77 7.18
CA MET A 662 6.89 10.88 6.17
C MET A 662 7.47 9.62 6.83
N SER A 663 6.77 8.50 6.68
CA SER A 663 7.30 7.19 7.08
C SER A 663 8.14 6.64 5.93
N LEU A 664 9.44 6.46 6.16
CA LEU A 664 10.41 6.03 5.13
C LEU A 664 10.24 4.57 4.65
N SER A 665 9.29 3.82 5.19
CA SER A 665 8.91 2.48 4.70
C SER A 665 7.71 1.99 5.51
N GLU A 666 6.54 1.92 4.87
CA GLU A 666 5.23 1.63 5.47
C GLU A 666 4.83 2.60 6.60
N PRO A 667 3.54 2.97 6.77
CA PRO A 667 3.10 3.69 7.96
C PRO A 667 3.56 2.88 9.17
N SER A 668 4.61 3.35 9.87
CA SER A 668 5.21 2.56 10.92
C SER A 668 4.11 2.22 11.91
N ILE A 669 3.89 0.92 12.13
CA ILE A 669 2.83 0.40 12.99
C ILE A 669 2.94 1.01 14.40
N LEU A 670 4.14 1.49 14.77
CA LEU A 670 4.49 2.17 16.03
C LEU A 670 3.91 3.59 16.16
N GLY A 671 3.34 4.12 15.08
CA GLY A 671 2.91 5.51 14.98
C GLY A 671 4.07 6.46 14.69
N THR A 672 3.74 7.58 14.07
CA THR A 672 4.63 8.71 13.88
C THR A 672 4.97 9.28 15.27
N PRO A 673 6.25 9.56 15.56
CA PRO A 673 6.60 10.36 16.72
C PRO A 673 5.82 11.67 16.74
N VAL A 674 5.28 12.05 17.90
CA VAL A 674 4.44 13.24 18.05
C VAL A 674 5.10 14.28 18.94
N ASN A 675 4.86 15.54 18.58
CA ASN A 675 5.14 16.69 19.42
C ASN A 675 3.94 16.97 20.35
N LEU A 676 3.91 16.29 21.50
CA LEU A 676 2.78 16.41 22.44
C LEU A 676 2.61 17.85 22.99
N LEU A 677 3.69 18.64 23.02
CA LEU A 677 3.65 20.03 23.48
C LEU A 677 2.92 20.93 22.47
N GLU A 678 3.17 20.73 21.17
CA GLU A 678 2.47 21.44 20.10
C GLU A 678 0.97 21.15 20.14
N ILE A 679 0.58 19.89 20.36
CA ILE A 679 -0.84 19.50 20.50
C ILE A 679 -1.49 20.19 21.70
N VAL A 680 -0.80 20.27 22.83
CA VAL A 680 -1.31 21.00 24.01
C VAL A 680 -1.44 22.50 23.72
N ALA A 681 -0.53 23.08 22.95
CA ALA A 681 -0.56 24.49 22.56
C ALA A 681 -1.72 24.83 21.60
N THR A 682 -2.25 23.86 20.86
CA THR A 682 -3.39 24.05 19.93
C THR A 682 -4.75 23.86 20.57
N LEU A 683 -4.85 23.36 21.81
CA LEU A 683 -6.14 23.17 22.47
C LEU A 683 -6.84 24.50 22.76
N GLU A 684 -8.15 24.53 22.54
CA GLU A 684 -9.01 25.67 22.86
C GLU A 684 -9.27 25.74 24.38
N LEU A 685 -8.35 26.37 25.10
CA LEU A 685 -8.44 26.59 26.55
C LEU A 685 -8.67 28.06 26.87
N THR A 686 -9.39 28.35 27.97
CA THR A 686 -9.42 29.71 28.50
C THR A 686 -8.01 30.14 28.94
N PRO A 687 -7.70 31.46 28.99
CA PRO A 687 -6.39 31.93 29.42
C PRO A 687 -5.96 31.38 30.80
N GLU A 688 -6.89 31.25 31.73
CA GLU A 688 -6.65 30.71 33.07
C GLU A 688 -6.30 29.22 33.03
N GLN A 689 -7.10 28.43 32.31
CA GLN A 689 -6.88 26.99 32.13
C GLN A 689 -5.54 26.74 31.43
N ARG A 690 -5.24 27.51 30.38
CA ARG A 690 -3.97 27.45 29.66
C ARG A 690 -2.78 27.67 30.60
N THR A 691 -2.84 28.75 31.39
CA THR A 691 -1.78 29.08 32.36
C THR A 691 -1.60 27.99 33.41
N GLU A 692 -2.69 27.42 33.90
CA GLU A 692 -2.68 26.33 34.88
C GLU A 692 -2.07 25.05 34.30
N VAL A 693 -2.52 24.63 33.11
CA VAL A 693 -2.00 23.46 32.41
C VAL A 693 -0.50 23.64 32.14
N PHE A 694 -0.09 24.75 31.54
CA PHE A 694 1.30 24.96 31.10
C PHE A 694 2.26 24.99 32.30
N ARG A 695 1.89 25.64 33.40
CA ARG A 695 2.66 25.63 34.64
C ARG A 695 2.68 24.23 35.29
N GLY A 696 1.57 23.50 35.18
CA GLY A 696 1.40 22.21 35.86
C GLY A 696 2.15 21.05 35.21
N ILE A 697 2.58 21.18 33.94
CA ILE A 697 3.30 20.15 33.18
C ILE A 697 4.82 20.40 33.08
N ASP A 698 5.34 21.49 33.64
CA ASP A 698 6.72 21.98 33.48
C ASP A 698 7.79 20.89 33.66
N SER A 699 7.74 20.14 34.76
CA SER A 699 8.67 19.04 35.04
C SER A 699 8.62 17.89 34.02
N GLU A 700 7.43 17.60 33.51
CA GLU A 700 7.19 16.57 32.50
C GLU A 700 7.64 17.03 31.11
N GLN A 701 7.57 18.33 30.81
CA GLN A 701 8.11 18.90 29.57
C GLN A 701 9.62 18.67 29.49
N ASP A 702 10.37 19.05 30.54
CA ASP A 702 11.82 18.89 30.60
C ASP A 702 12.24 17.42 30.46
N SER A 703 11.51 16.53 31.14
CA SER A 703 11.75 15.09 31.07
C SER A 703 11.50 14.53 29.68
N LEU A 704 10.47 15.02 28.98
CA LEU A 704 10.15 14.63 27.61
C LEU A 704 11.18 15.14 26.60
N VAL A 705 11.58 16.42 26.70
CA VAL A 705 12.64 17.03 25.87
C VAL A 705 13.96 16.28 26.04
N ALA A 706 14.35 15.99 27.29
CA ALA A 706 15.58 15.25 27.58
C ALA A 706 15.55 13.82 27.00
N ALA A 707 14.43 13.10 27.16
CA ALA A 707 14.28 11.75 26.60
C ALA A 707 14.34 11.76 25.07
N ARG A 708 13.65 12.69 24.41
CA ARG A 708 13.68 12.86 22.94
C ARG A 708 15.08 13.20 22.44
N ARG A 709 15.80 14.08 23.12
CA ARG A 709 17.19 14.42 22.78
C ARG A 709 18.12 13.21 22.89
N ALA A 710 17.98 12.42 23.95
CA ALA A 710 18.79 11.21 24.12
C ALA A 710 18.52 10.19 23.00
N LEU A 711 17.25 9.98 22.65
CA LEU A 711 16.86 9.11 21.54
C LEU A 711 17.41 9.61 20.19
N GLN A 712 17.35 10.92 19.92
CA GLN A 712 17.93 11.52 18.71
C GLN A 712 19.44 11.24 18.61
N GLU A 713 20.18 11.42 19.71
CA GLU A 713 21.63 11.20 19.70
C GLU A 713 21.96 9.73 19.41
N SER A 714 21.20 8.80 19.99
CA SER A 714 21.34 7.37 19.72
C SER A 714 20.99 7.00 18.27
N TRP A 715 20.01 7.67 17.64
CA TRP A 715 19.73 7.53 16.21
C TRP A 715 20.89 7.98 15.33
N ILE A 716 21.54 9.11 15.67
CA ILE A 716 22.73 9.58 14.94
C ILE A 716 23.87 8.56 15.06
N GLU A 717 24.04 7.95 16.23
CA GLU A 717 25.03 6.88 16.45
C GLU A 717 24.69 5.58 15.70
N TYR A 718 23.41 5.18 15.70
CA TYR A 718 22.93 4.04 14.94
C TYR A 718 23.16 4.23 13.44
N ALA A 719 22.75 5.37 12.88
CA ALA A 719 22.97 5.69 11.47
C ALA A 719 24.47 5.74 11.12
N GLN A 720 25.30 6.28 12.01
CA GLN A 720 26.76 6.25 11.84
C GLN A 720 27.30 4.82 11.81
N ALA A 721 26.81 3.94 12.69
CA ALA A 721 27.22 2.54 12.77
C ALA A 721 26.78 1.76 11.52
N ASP A 722 25.55 1.98 11.06
CA ASP A 722 25.01 1.37 9.84
C ASP A 722 25.80 1.81 8.59
N GLN A 723 26.00 3.12 8.42
CA GLN A 723 26.82 3.66 7.33
C GLN A 723 28.25 3.13 7.37
N GLN A 724 28.83 2.94 8.56
CA GLN A 724 30.17 2.37 8.69
C GLN A 724 30.19 0.89 8.34
N ASP A 725 29.19 0.10 8.77
CA ASP A 725 29.10 -1.33 8.44
C ASP A 725 28.86 -1.52 6.93
N GLN A 726 28.02 -0.70 6.30
CA GLN A 726 27.83 -0.67 4.83
C GLN A 726 29.11 -0.26 4.10
N PHE A 727 29.82 0.76 4.59
CA PHE A 727 31.09 1.19 4.00
C PHE A 727 32.17 0.10 4.11
N ASP A 728 32.29 -0.53 5.29
CA ASP A 728 33.22 -1.63 5.53
C ASP A 728 32.88 -2.84 4.62
N TYR A 729 31.58 -3.09 4.38
CA TYR A 729 31.10 -4.10 3.42
C TYR A 729 31.51 -3.77 1.98
N LEU A 730 31.28 -2.55 1.50
CA LEU A 730 31.67 -2.14 0.14
C LEU A 730 33.19 -2.18 -0.07
N VAL A 731 33.96 -1.72 0.92
CA VAL A 731 35.44 -1.75 0.88
C VAL A 731 35.95 -3.19 0.87
N SER A 732 35.36 -4.08 1.66
CA SER A 732 35.76 -5.48 1.68
C SER A 732 35.36 -6.20 0.39
N GLN A 733 34.21 -5.87 -0.21
CA GLN A 733 33.82 -6.36 -1.52
C GLN A 733 34.79 -5.89 -2.62
N ALA A 734 35.18 -4.61 -2.61
CA ALA A 734 36.12 -4.05 -3.59
C ALA A 734 37.55 -4.62 -3.46
N ASN A 735 37.97 -5.02 -2.26
CA ASN A 735 39.30 -5.59 -2.01
C ASN A 735 39.34 -7.12 -2.03
N SER A 736 38.21 -7.80 -2.15
CA SER A 736 38.17 -9.26 -2.20
C SER A 736 38.40 -9.76 -3.61
N ASP A 737 39.38 -10.65 -3.79
CA ASP A 737 39.56 -11.41 -5.04
C ASP A 737 38.36 -12.34 -5.33
N ASP A 738 37.55 -12.63 -4.31
CA ASP A 738 36.28 -13.36 -4.40
C ASP A 738 35.14 -12.52 -3.79
N PRO A 739 34.35 -11.81 -4.62
CA PRO A 739 33.24 -10.98 -4.16
C PRO A 739 32.18 -11.75 -3.34
N GLY A 740 32.15 -13.09 -3.45
CA GLY A 740 31.22 -13.96 -2.73
C GLY A 740 31.66 -14.39 -1.34
N SER A 741 32.90 -14.11 -0.92
CA SER A 741 33.48 -14.62 0.34
C SER A 741 33.54 -13.60 1.48
N VAL A 742 32.89 -12.44 1.33
CA VAL A 742 32.97 -11.34 2.29
C VAL A 742 31.96 -11.56 3.43
N ASP A 743 32.38 -12.31 4.46
CA ASP A 743 31.66 -12.43 5.73
C ASP A 743 31.92 -11.19 6.61
N VAL A 744 31.39 -10.03 6.22
CA VAL A 744 31.29 -8.89 7.15
C VAL A 744 30.01 -9.06 7.94
N ILE A 745 30.13 -9.64 9.13
CA ILE A 745 29.03 -9.63 10.10
C ILE A 745 28.94 -8.21 10.69
N PRO A 746 27.80 -7.51 10.56
CA PRO A 746 27.59 -6.22 11.21
C PRO A 746 27.76 -6.38 12.72
N SER A 747 28.88 -5.89 13.25
CA SER A 747 29.24 -6.07 14.67
C SER A 747 28.77 -4.90 15.53
N ARG A 748 28.46 -3.75 14.91
CA ARG A 748 28.13 -2.51 15.62
C ARG A 748 26.63 -2.30 15.80
N LEU A 749 25.82 -2.75 14.84
CA LEU A 749 24.37 -2.61 14.85
C LEU A 749 23.67 -3.22 16.09
N PRO A 750 24.04 -4.40 16.62
CA PRO A 750 23.31 -4.98 17.76
C PRO A 750 23.38 -4.14 19.04
N ALA A 751 24.53 -3.54 19.32
CA ALA A 751 24.71 -2.71 20.51
C ALA A 751 23.92 -1.39 20.39
N ALA A 752 24.04 -0.71 19.24
CA ALA A 752 23.27 0.50 18.95
C ALA A 752 21.75 0.24 18.96
N SER A 753 21.31 -0.90 18.41
CA SER A 753 19.90 -1.31 18.42
C SER A 753 19.37 -1.58 19.83
N GLN A 754 20.18 -2.17 20.71
CA GLN A 754 19.77 -2.43 22.10
C GLN A 754 19.62 -1.12 22.90
N GLU A 755 20.56 -0.19 22.74
CA GLU A 755 20.49 1.14 23.36
C GLU A 755 19.29 1.94 22.86
N MET A 756 19.08 1.97 21.54
CA MET A 756 17.93 2.62 20.91
C MET A 756 16.60 2.05 21.42
N THR A 757 16.52 0.74 21.65
CA THR A 757 15.34 0.09 22.24
C THR A 757 15.07 0.62 23.65
N GLY A 758 16.09 0.66 24.51
CA GLY A 758 15.98 1.19 25.87
C GLY A 758 15.58 2.68 25.91
N LEU A 759 16.12 3.49 25.00
CA LEU A 759 15.76 4.91 24.88
C LEU A 759 14.35 5.12 24.29
N THR A 760 13.90 4.23 23.42
CA THR A 760 12.52 4.23 22.91
C THR A 760 11.54 3.93 24.03
N GLU A 761 11.83 2.94 24.88
CA GLU A 761 11.04 2.63 26.08
C GLU A 761 11.01 3.81 27.06
N ALA A 762 12.17 4.43 27.33
CA ALA A 762 12.27 5.60 28.20
C ALA A 762 11.47 6.79 27.65
N THR A 763 11.55 7.06 26.34
CA THR A 763 10.76 8.11 25.67
C THR A 763 9.27 7.81 25.77
N SER A 764 8.84 6.57 25.52
CA SER A 764 7.44 6.16 25.67
C SER A 764 6.94 6.33 27.11
N ALA A 765 7.79 6.05 28.11
CA ALA A 765 7.46 6.29 29.52
C ALA A 765 7.28 7.78 29.83
N SER A 766 8.18 8.64 29.33
CA SER A 766 8.07 10.10 29.49
C SER A 766 6.82 10.66 28.80
N GLU A 767 6.49 10.19 27.59
CA GLU A 767 5.25 10.57 26.90
C GLU A 767 4.00 10.17 27.70
N LYS A 768 3.95 8.94 28.23
CA LYS A 768 2.82 8.48 29.06
C LYS A 768 2.66 9.31 30.31
N ALA A 769 3.77 9.65 30.99
CA ALA A 769 3.75 10.53 32.16
C ALA A 769 3.25 11.93 31.80
N PHE A 770 3.75 12.50 30.70
CA PHE A 770 3.31 13.79 30.18
C PHE A 770 1.81 13.80 29.86
N MET A 771 1.32 12.82 29.10
CA MET A 771 -0.10 12.71 28.75
C MET A 771 -1.00 12.54 29.99
N ALA A 772 -0.58 11.73 30.96
CA ALA A 772 -1.33 11.55 32.20
C ALA A 772 -1.44 12.86 32.98
N ARG A 773 -0.36 13.65 33.02
CA ARG A 773 -0.33 14.95 33.68
C ARG A 773 -1.20 15.98 32.98
N VAL A 774 -1.15 16.03 31.64
CA VAL A 774 -2.03 16.90 30.85
C VAL A 774 -3.50 16.57 31.12
N LEU A 775 -3.88 15.28 31.09
CA LEU A 775 -5.26 14.84 31.37
C LEU A 775 -5.71 15.13 32.81
N GLU A 776 -4.81 15.14 33.79
CA GLU A 776 -5.13 15.54 35.17
C GLU A 776 -5.49 17.02 35.27
N LEU A 777 -4.82 17.87 34.48
CA LEU A 777 -4.96 19.32 34.52
C LEU A 777 -6.04 19.86 33.56
N LEU A 778 -6.31 19.13 32.48
CA LEU A 778 -7.32 19.53 31.50
C LEU A 778 -8.75 19.40 32.07
N PRO A 779 -9.66 20.31 31.72
CA PRO A 779 -11.09 20.13 31.92
C PRO A 779 -11.57 18.81 31.31
N THR A 780 -12.52 18.13 31.96
CA THR A 780 -12.98 16.79 31.52
C THR A 780 -13.58 16.83 30.12
N GLU A 781 -14.21 17.94 29.74
CA GLU A 781 -14.74 18.21 28.41
C GLU A 781 -13.66 18.24 27.32
N SER A 782 -12.42 18.64 27.64
CA SER A 782 -11.30 18.70 26.68
C SER A 782 -10.51 17.38 26.59
N HIS A 783 -10.83 16.37 27.41
CA HIS A 783 -10.10 15.09 27.40
C HIS A 783 -10.23 14.35 26.07
N GLY A 784 -11.42 14.38 25.47
CA GLY A 784 -11.69 13.73 24.19
C GLY A 784 -10.91 14.35 23.04
N GLU A 785 -10.95 15.69 22.93
CA GLU A 785 -10.22 16.47 21.92
C GLU A 785 -8.71 16.26 22.00
N PHE A 786 -8.14 16.30 23.22
CA PHE A 786 -6.70 16.05 23.41
C PHE A 786 -6.30 14.65 22.95
N ARG A 787 -7.03 13.60 23.37
CA ARG A 787 -6.73 12.22 22.96
C ARG A 787 -6.87 12.03 21.46
N ARG A 788 -7.91 12.60 20.85
CA ARG A 788 -8.13 12.59 19.39
C ARG A 788 -6.96 13.25 18.67
N SER A 789 -6.54 14.44 19.10
CA SER A 789 -5.42 15.17 18.48
C SER A 789 -4.11 14.39 18.57
N VAL A 790 -3.84 13.75 19.72
CA VAL A 790 -2.70 12.82 19.87
C VAL A 790 -2.82 11.61 18.94
N GLY A 791 -4.02 11.03 18.83
CA GLY A 791 -4.30 9.91 17.93
C GLY A 791 -4.07 10.27 16.46
N ILE A 792 -4.58 11.41 16.00
CA ILE A 792 -4.39 11.94 14.64
C ILE A 792 -2.91 12.18 14.34
N ALA A 793 -2.20 12.87 15.23
CA ALA A 793 -0.78 13.15 15.03
C ALA A 793 0.07 11.86 15.02
N ARG A 794 -0.25 10.90 15.88
CA ARG A 794 0.54 9.67 16.04
C ARG A 794 0.21 8.64 14.97
N HIS A 795 -1.05 8.49 14.61
CA HIS A 795 -1.51 7.52 13.65
C HIS A 795 -2.41 8.18 12.61
N PRO A 796 -1.87 9.07 11.74
CA PRO A 796 -2.68 9.81 10.78
C PRO A 796 -3.42 8.88 9.80
N ALA A 797 -2.82 7.74 9.42
CA ALA A 797 -3.50 6.73 8.61
C ALA A 797 -4.67 6.02 9.34
N ILE A 798 -4.68 6.04 10.68
CA ILE A 798 -5.73 5.42 11.49
C ILE A 798 -6.74 6.45 11.96
N TYR A 799 -6.39 7.66 12.37
CA TYR A 799 -7.40 8.63 12.86
C TYR A 799 -7.75 9.68 11.82
N GLY A 800 -7.00 9.77 10.72
CA GLY A 800 -7.41 10.51 9.54
C GLY A 800 -8.80 10.07 9.14
N TYR A 801 -9.69 11.04 9.02
CA TYR A 801 -11.07 10.79 8.66
C TYR A 801 -11.18 10.27 7.24
N ASP A 802 -12.33 9.69 6.93
CA ASP A 802 -12.70 9.55 5.53
C ASP A 802 -12.83 10.97 4.96
N ASP A 803 -11.90 11.37 4.09
CA ASP A 803 -11.82 12.72 3.52
C ASP A 803 -13.18 13.19 2.96
N ASP A 804 -13.99 12.25 2.45
CA ASP A 804 -15.32 12.56 1.91
C ASP A 804 -16.31 12.98 3.01
N LEU A 805 -16.22 12.44 4.24
CA LEU A 805 -17.16 12.74 5.33
C LEU A 805 -16.79 14.01 6.12
N ASP A 806 -15.52 14.22 6.43
CA ASP A 806 -15.07 15.44 7.13
C ASP A 806 -15.31 16.68 6.27
N SER A 807 -14.90 16.63 4.99
CA SER A 807 -15.18 17.71 4.05
C SER A 807 -16.69 17.94 3.88
N THR A 808 -17.51 16.89 4.01
CA THR A 808 -18.98 17.02 4.02
C THR A 808 -19.47 17.80 5.23
N PHE A 809 -19.01 17.47 6.44
CA PHE A 809 -19.38 18.19 7.66
C PHE A 809 -18.91 19.66 7.64
N GLU A 810 -17.68 19.93 7.18
CA GLU A 810 -17.21 21.31 7.04
C GLU A 810 -18.01 22.13 6.02
N LEU A 811 -18.48 21.50 4.94
CA LEU A 811 -19.35 22.16 3.96
C LEU A 811 -20.72 22.43 4.57
N LEU A 812 -21.26 21.48 5.35
CA LEU A 812 -22.54 21.65 6.06
C LEU A 812 -22.50 22.82 7.04
N ASP A 813 -21.40 23.00 7.78
CA ASP A 813 -21.24 24.14 8.71
C ASP A 813 -21.28 25.50 7.99
N ARG A 814 -20.83 25.51 6.73
CA ARG A 814 -20.84 26.71 5.86
C ARG A 814 -22.18 26.93 5.17
N MET A 815 -23.12 25.99 5.23
CA MET A 815 -24.41 26.07 4.53
C MET A 815 -25.48 26.81 5.34
N SER A 816 -25.71 28.08 5.00
CA SER A 816 -26.75 28.91 5.60
C SER A 816 -28.20 28.49 5.28
N SER A 817 -28.38 27.55 4.35
CA SER A 817 -29.70 27.04 3.93
C SER A 817 -30.24 25.91 4.81
N LEU A 818 -29.48 25.42 5.79
CA LEU A 818 -29.90 24.32 6.66
C LEU A 818 -30.97 24.80 7.65
N ARG A 819 -32.04 24.01 7.80
CA ARG A 819 -33.07 24.26 8.81
C ARG A 819 -32.52 23.91 10.20
N ALA A 820 -33.05 24.56 11.24
CA ALA A 820 -32.63 24.29 12.63
C ALA A 820 -32.78 22.81 13.03
N GLU A 821 -33.82 22.13 12.56
CA GLU A 821 -34.02 20.69 12.77
C GLU A 821 -32.93 19.86 12.11
N GLN A 822 -32.53 20.19 10.87
CA GLN A 822 -31.45 19.50 10.16
C GLN A 822 -30.10 19.72 10.87
N LEU A 823 -29.81 20.94 11.31
CA LEU A 823 -28.59 21.25 12.06
C LEU A 823 -28.50 20.43 13.35
N ALA A 824 -29.59 20.35 14.12
CA ALA A 824 -29.62 19.57 15.35
C ALA A 824 -29.39 18.06 15.09
N GLU A 825 -29.99 17.52 14.02
CA GLU A 825 -29.81 16.13 13.63
C GLU A 825 -28.38 15.84 13.15
N LEU A 826 -27.81 16.72 12.32
CA LEU A 826 -26.44 16.61 11.81
C LEU A 826 -25.38 16.72 12.91
N GLU A 827 -25.62 17.53 13.94
CA GLU A 827 -24.73 17.65 15.10
C GLU A 827 -24.71 16.36 15.92
N VAL A 828 -25.87 15.75 16.14
CA VAL A 828 -25.96 14.44 16.80
C VAL A 828 -25.22 13.38 15.99
N MET A 829 -25.45 13.33 14.67
CA MET A 829 -24.74 12.40 13.78
C MET A 829 -23.22 12.61 13.80
N ARG A 830 -22.75 13.85 13.79
CA ARG A 830 -21.31 14.17 13.89
C ARG A 830 -20.73 13.62 15.18
N SER A 831 -21.37 13.93 16.32
CA SER A 831 -20.88 13.49 17.63
C SER A 831 -20.85 11.95 17.76
N GLU A 832 -21.90 11.26 17.32
CA GLU A 832 -21.94 9.79 17.31
C GLU A 832 -20.85 9.19 16.42
N PHE A 833 -20.66 9.76 15.23
CA PHE A 833 -19.64 9.30 14.29
C PHE A 833 -18.22 9.52 14.83
N GLU A 834 -17.92 10.71 15.36
CA GLU A 834 -16.60 11.02 15.94
C GLU A 834 -16.27 10.09 17.10
N GLN A 835 -17.24 9.77 17.95
CA GLN A 835 -17.07 8.81 19.03
C GLN A 835 -16.72 7.41 18.48
N LEU A 836 -17.53 6.89 17.55
CA LEU A 836 -17.30 5.57 16.94
C LEU A 836 -15.95 5.51 16.20
N TRP A 837 -15.58 6.58 15.51
CA TRP A 837 -14.32 6.68 14.78
C TRP A 837 -13.12 6.65 15.73
N SER A 838 -13.19 7.39 16.84
CA SER A 838 -12.15 7.39 17.88
C SER A 838 -12.05 6.02 18.56
N GLU A 839 -13.17 5.42 18.97
CA GLU A 839 -13.18 4.11 19.65
C GLU A 839 -12.62 3.00 18.76
N SER A 840 -12.98 3.00 17.47
CA SER A 840 -12.44 2.04 16.51
C SER A 840 -10.97 2.31 16.17
N GLY A 841 -10.55 3.58 16.15
CA GLY A 841 -9.14 3.98 16.03
C GLY A 841 -8.29 3.46 17.19
N ASP A 842 -8.74 3.63 18.43
CA ASP A 842 -8.04 3.13 19.62
C ASP A 842 -7.87 1.60 19.57
N ARG A 843 -8.91 0.88 19.14
CA ARG A 843 -8.83 -0.58 18.96
C ARG A 843 -7.90 -1.00 17.84
N LEU A 844 -7.84 -0.24 16.74
CA LEU A 844 -6.89 -0.48 15.65
C LEU A 844 -5.46 -0.32 16.12
N VAL A 845 -5.17 0.74 16.90
CA VAL A 845 -3.85 0.96 17.51
C VAL A 845 -3.48 -0.21 18.45
N ASP A 846 -4.42 -0.70 19.25
CA ASP A 846 -4.19 -1.87 20.10
C ASP A 846 -3.88 -3.14 19.29
N CYS A 847 -4.61 -3.40 18.20
CA CYS A 847 -4.34 -4.52 17.31
C CYS A 847 -2.93 -4.43 16.72
N LEU A 848 -2.55 -3.25 16.24
CA LEU A 848 -1.22 -2.96 15.72
C LEU A 848 -0.13 -3.19 16.77
N GLY A 849 -0.34 -2.75 18.01
CA GLY A 849 0.58 -3.00 19.12
C GLY A 849 0.72 -4.49 19.47
N ARG A 850 -0.35 -5.28 19.36
CA ARG A 850 -0.29 -6.75 19.54
C ARG A 850 0.47 -7.45 18.42
N MET A 851 0.29 -7.02 17.17
CA MET A 851 0.99 -7.61 16.01
C MET A 851 2.50 -7.35 16.03
N GLN A 852 2.94 -6.30 16.73
CA GLN A 852 4.36 -5.92 16.78
C GLN A 852 5.25 -6.83 17.62
N GLN A 853 4.70 -7.64 18.54
CA GLN A 853 5.52 -8.39 19.49
C GLN A 853 6.16 -9.60 18.80
N PRO A 854 7.38 -9.51 18.24
CA PRO A 854 7.92 -10.53 17.34
C PRO A 854 8.29 -11.79 18.13
N GLN A 855 8.52 -11.63 19.43
CA GLN A 855 8.80 -12.72 20.36
C GLN A 855 7.64 -13.71 20.43
N GLY A 856 6.40 -13.25 20.23
CA GLY A 856 5.22 -14.10 20.18
C GLY A 856 5.17 -15.02 18.96
N MET A 857 5.70 -14.61 17.80
CA MET A 857 5.64 -15.45 16.59
C MET A 857 6.51 -16.72 16.68
N SER A 858 7.39 -16.81 17.68
CA SER A 858 8.26 -17.98 17.87
C SER A 858 7.53 -19.18 18.49
N ASP A 859 6.37 -18.98 19.09
CA ASP A 859 5.53 -20.05 19.63
C ASP A 859 4.11 -20.01 19.05
N ARG A 860 3.38 -21.12 19.26
CA ARG A 860 2.02 -21.27 18.74
C ARG A 860 1.05 -20.22 19.30
N GLN A 861 1.22 -19.81 20.56
CA GLN A 861 0.29 -18.89 21.21
C GLN A 861 0.46 -17.48 20.67
N GLY A 862 1.69 -16.99 20.53
CA GLY A 862 1.90 -15.66 19.99
C GLY A 862 1.63 -15.57 18.49
N TRP A 863 1.80 -16.65 17.72
CA TRP A 863 1.23 -16.72 16.36
C TRP A 863 -0.30 -16.62 16.38
N GLN A 864 -0.99 -17.30 17.30
CA GLN A 864 -2.45 -17.20 17.44
C GLN A 864 -2.89 -15.77 17.83
N ASP A 865 -2.16 -15.12 18.71
CA ASP A 865 -2.46 -13.74 19.15
C ASP A 865 -2.21 -12.74 18.02
N TYR A 866 -1.13 -12.93 17.24
CA TYR A 866 -0.85 -12.16 16.03
C TYR A 866 -1.99 -12.30 15.02
N MET A 867 -2.35 -13.54 14.69
CA MET A 867 -3.44 -13.87 13.78
C MET A 867 -4.74 -13.19 14.22
N LYS A 868 -5.11 -13.34 15.49
CA LYS A 868 -6.33 -12.73 16.04
C LYS A 868 -6.29 -11.19 15.95
N ALA A 869 -5.14 -10.56 16.22
CA ALA A 869 -4.99 -9.12 16.11
C ALA A 869 -5.11 -8.64 14.65
N GLN A 870 -4.54 -9.37 13.69
CA GLN A 870 -4.70 -9.08 12.25
C GLN A 870 -6.17 -9.20 11.83
N MET A 871 -6.86 -10.26 12.26
CA MET A 871 -8.29 -10.45 11.98
C MET A 871 -9.14 -9.28 12.51
N GLU A 872 -8.86 -8.85 13.74
CA GLU A 872 -9.56 -7.74 14.37
C GLU A 872 -9.25 -6.41 13.67
N GLN A 873 -8.02 -6.20 13.23
CA GLN A 873 -7.62 -5.03 12.44
C GLN A 873 -8.37 -4.94 11.11
N GLU A 874 -8.38 -6.01 10.31
CA GLU A 874 -9.10 -6.05 9.03
C GLU A 874 -10.60 -5.78 9.22
N GLN A 875 -11.17 -6.32 10.30
CA GLN A 875 -12.56 -6.10 10.65
C GLN A 875 -12.85 -4.65 11.03
N LEU A 876 -12.05 -4.05 11.90
CA LEU A 876 -12.22 -2.66 12.31
C LEU A 876 -12.07 -1.71 11.11
N ALA A 877 -11.11 -1.97 10.22
CA ALA A 877 -10.94 -1.20 8.99
C ALA A 877 -12.14 -1.32 8.05
N PHE A 878 -12.77 -2.49 7.97
CA PHE A 878 -14.03 -2.68 7.24
C PHE A 878 -15.19 -1.92 7.89
N ASP A 879 -15.39 -2.09 9.20
CA ASP A 879 -16.48 -1.45 9.95
C ASP A 879 -16.42 0.06 9.86
N ARG A 880 -15.22 0.65 9.91
CA ARG A 880 -15.04 2.10 9.75
C ARG A 880 -15.44 2.61 8.38
N ARG A 881 -15.03 1.95 7.31
CA ARG A 881 -15.46 2.31 5.94
C ARG A 881 -16.97 2.20 5.80
N GLU A 882 -17.57 1.17 6.38
CA GLU A 882 -19.02 0.99 6.39
C GLU A 882 -19.72 2.10 7.18
N HIS A 883 -19.22 2.46 8.37
CA HIS A 883 -19.76 3.56 9.17
C HIS A 883 -19.65 4.91 8.46
N ALA A 884 -18.53 5.21 7.80
CA ALA A 884 -18.38 6.43 7.00
C ALA A 884 -19.42 6.47 5.86
N ARG A 885 -19.59 5.34 5.14
CA ARG A 885 -20.56 5.22 4.06
C ARG A 885 -22.01 5.36 4.54
N GLN A 886 -22.33 4.78 5.70
CA GLN A 886 -23.65 4.92 6.34
C GLN A 886 -23.88 6.36 6.81
N GLY A 887 -22.86 7.02 7.38
CA GLY A 887 -22.91 8.43 7.74
C GLY A 887 -23.25 9.32 6.55
N LEU A 888 -22.58 9.13 5.41
CA LEU A 888 -22.90 9.86 4.16
C LEU A 888 -24.35 9.63 3.69
N LEU A 889 -24.85 8.39 3.81
CA LEU A 889 -26.26 8.08 3.48
C LEU A 889 -27.21 8.79 4.44
N MET A 890 -26.98 8.73 5.75
CA MET A 890 -27.83 9.39 6.74
C MET A 890 -27.87 10.91 6.52
N ILE A 891 -26.71 11.53 6.29
CA ILE A 891 -26.61 12.94 5.89
C ILE A 891 -27.45 13.20 4.63
N ALA A 892 -27.34 12.35 3.61
CA ALA A 892 -28.15 12.47 2.39
C ALA A 892 -29.66 12.26 2.62
N GLY A 893 -30.08 11.55 3.67
CA GLY A 893 -31.48 11.43 4.09
C GLY A 893 -32.02 12.69 4.78
N THR A 894 -31.16 13.39 5.52
CA THR A 894 -31.53 14.61 6.25
C THR A 894 -31.62 15.85 5.34
N LEU A 895 -30.88 15.87 4.22
CA LEU A 895 -30.78 17.00 3.29
C LEU A 895 -31.80 16.94 2.15
N ASP A 896 -32.23 18.11 1.65
CA ASP A 896 -33.05 18.18 0.43
C ASP A 896 -32.23 18.01 -0.86
N ALA A 897 -32.90 17.83 -1.99
CA ALA A 897 -32.24 17.57 -3.27
C ALA A 897 -31.30 18.69 -3.74
N GLU A 898 -31.57 19.96 -3.41
CA GLU A 898 -30.70 21.08 -3.79
C GLU A 898 -29.45 21.10 -2.90
N GLN A 899 -29.64 20.91 -1.59
CA GLN A 899 -28.57 20.80 -0.60
C GLN A 899 -27.61 19.65 -0.95
N ARG A 900 -28.13 18.47 -1.28
CA ARG A 900 -27.32 17.29 -1.68
C ARG A 900 -26.42 17.57 -2.88
N ARG A 901 -26.92 18.30 -3.88
CA ARG A 901 -26.15 18.65 -5.09
C ARG A 901 -24.97 19.59 -4.81
N ARG A 902 -24.97 20.30 -3.69
CA ARG A 902 -23.86 21.21 -3.31
C ARG A 902 -22.69 20.47 -2.68
N ILE A 903 -22.87 19.23 -2.24
CA ILE A 903 -21.86 18.45 -1.53
C ILE A 903 -21.21 17.43 -2.49
N PRO A 904 -19.91 17.54 -2.82
CA PRO A 904 -19.23 16.65 -3.76
C PRO A 904 -19.34 15.16 -3.41
N ALA A 905 -19.12 14.78 -2.15
CA ALA A 905 -19.21 13.38 -1.70
C ALA A 905 -20.61 12.79 -1.93
N LEU A 906 -21.68 13.55 -1.64
CA LEU A 906 -23.06 13.11 -1.88
C LEU A 906 -23.40 13.05 -3.38
N ARG A 907 -22.81 13.94 -4.20
CA ARG A 907 -22.90 13.82 -5.66
C ARG A 907 -22.18 12.59 -6.17
N LYS A 908 -21.01 12.25 -5.64
CA LYS A 908 -20.28 11.02 -5.96
C LYS A 908 -21.14 9.81 -5.61
N LEU A 909 -21.75 9.78 -4.43
CA LEU A 909 -22.75 8.80 -4.00
C LEU A 909 -23.89 8.64 -5.02
N ALA A 910 -24.49 9.76 -5.41
CA ALA A 910 -25.60 9.80 -6.36
C ALA A 910 -25.14 9.41 -7.78
N SER A 911 -23.91 9.75 -8.17
CA SER A 911 -23.34 9.39 -9.47
C SER A 911 -23.01 7.90 -9.55
N GLN A 912 -22.56 7.28 -8.46
CA GLN A 912 -22.41 5.84 -8.37
C GLN A 912 -23.77 5.16 -8.53
N ALA A 913 -24.82 5.73 -7.92
CA ALA A 913 -26.20 5.28 -8.04
C ALA A 913 -26.83 5.50 -9.44
N SER A 914 -26.42 6.55 -10.15
CA SER A 914 -26.98 6.94 -11.46
C SER A 914 -26.07 6.66 -12.66
N SER A 915 -24.92 6.00 -12.45
CA SER A 915 -23.99 5.66 -13.55
C SER A 915 -24.48 4.55 -14.48
N ALA A 916 -25.65 3.97 -14.19
CA ALA A 916 -26.26 2.99 -15.07
C ALA A 916 -26.87 3.69 -16.31
N PRO A 917 -26.80 3.05 -17.48
CA PRO A 917 -27.16 3.68 -18.75
C PRO A 917 -28.60 3.37 -19.23
N TYR A 918 -29.53 3.06 -18.32
CA TYR A 918 -30.81 2.43 -18.67
C TYR A 918 -32.04 3.15 -18.10
N ASN A 919 -32.28 4.43 -18.43
CA ASN A 919 -33.57 4.95 -18.91
C ASN A 919 -33.58 6.48 -19.12
N GLN A 920 -33.25 6.95 -20.33
CA GLN A 920 -33.72 8.28 -20.79
C GLN A 920 -35.24 8.32 -21.07
N ARG A 921 -35.99 7.23 -20.81
CA ARG A 921 -37.43 7.11 -21.07
C ARG A 921 -38.35 7.30 -19.86
N ARG A 922 -37.84 7.52 -18.65
CA ARG A 922 -38.66 8.16 -17.59
C ARG A 922 -38.78 9.66 -17.88
N VAL A 923 -39.38 9.98 -19.03
CA VAL A 923 -39.89 11.31 -19.32
C VAL A 923 -41.05 11.54 -18.36
N ASP A 924 -40.99 12.66 -17.65
CA ASP A 924 -42.02 13.22 -16.77
C ASP A 924 -43.42 12.71 -17.10
N VAL A 925 -43.91 11.74 -16.32
CA VAL A 925 -45.36 11.55 -16.20
C VAL A 925 -45.85 12.81 -15.52
N PRO A 926 -46.68 13.64 -16.16
CA PRO A 926 -47.23 14.83 -15.51
C PRO A 926 -47.93 14.36 -14.24
N VAL A 927 -47.51 14.91 -13.11
CA VAL A 927 -48.26 14.77 -11.86
C VAL A 927 -49.55 15.56 -12.04
N ASP A 928 -50.55 14.94 -12.66
CA ASP A 928 -51.92 15.44 -12.64
C ASP A 928 -52.44 15.28 -11.21
N GLN A 929 -52.61 16.43 -10.54
CA GLN A 929 -53.28 16.58 -9.25
C GLN A 929 -54.70 15.99 -9.28
N PRO A 930 -55.18 15.47 -8.14
CA PRO A 930 -55.91 16.34 -7.20
C PRO A 930 -55.36 16.34 -5.77
#